data_AF-A0A940WS12-F1
#
_entry.id   AF-A0A940WS12-F1
#
_cell.length_a   1.000
_cell.length_b   1.000
_cell.length_c   1.000
_cell.angle_alpha   90.00
_cell.angle_beta   90.00
_cell.angle_gamma   90.00
#
_symmetry.space_group_name_H-M   'P 1'
#
loop_
_entity.id
_entity.type
_entity.pdbx_description
1 polymer ?
#
loop_
_entity_poly.entity_id
_entity_poly.type
_entity_poly.pdbx_seq_one_letter_code
_entity_poly.pdbx_strand_id
1 'polypeptide(L)'
;MDDAPITGLYDSLLTDKLAKSVDAWRQTGHLVEVSEVDKEEIAHLLGRFVGETAARALAMLREPQEQVELVNRLLSQLTEPEEAVADKPSRLLSIVRDSPGTIFPARPSTSLSEAALLTNAREDPNLAHELAAELATADRVDLLCAFVKWSGLRILERSLAELQRRGVSLRVITTTYMGATERRALDRLVRDFGAEVRVSYEQNSTRLHAKAWLLRRRTGFDTAYVGSSNLSRAALLDGLEWNVRLSSVTTARLLDKFEATFDSYWNRAEFESYDPTVDGDRLDEALSRSKVGKQLFDIPALVPHPFPHQREMLEDLDVERTIRGRHRNLLVAATGTGKTVVAAFDYRNLQQRLGRQPSLLFVAHRREILAQALRTYRQVLAVPDFGELHVGEDRSRSWRHAFASVQSLTAMGIESLDPEHFDVVVIDEFHHAAARTYRRIINHLKPKELLGLTATPERADGTWVQDEFFEGRIASELRLWDALDADLLCPFHYFGINDETDLSGIGWSRGSYDSHALDNMFTGDDARARLVVNALKDKVSNLAAVRGLGFCVSVRHAQFMAEFFTKAGLPSLSVDGSTDDVARKDALRLLRDGEVRFLFAVDLFNEGLDVPDVDTLLLLRPTESATVFLQQLGRGLRRTPGKEVLTVLDFVGQHRKEYRFANRFQALTGFARGRLDKQVRDDFPLLPSGSQIVLDRVTKDRLLAELKIHLAATVNTLTQEIRSSAERSLIAYLEESGRDIGDLYRNRRYWTSLLRRASLLPESGSPLEEALGRRIRALLHVGDRRRAEAYARLLSADCPRYADCSPSYQAFARMLFFSFWRDGGDFSSYDEALVRLRGESTLCEEIRQVLAYGVDRTRHVARRLGPSLDAVPLSVNARYSAEEVLAAIGWASLGGLLPSTMREGVAWSPVTKCDALFVTLHKNEAEFSPQTMYRDYALTPRLFHWESQNRTSSHSATGLRYQKHETGGSHVLLFTRERKENDNGHPEPFVFHGTARYVEHRGDRPMAITWRLDEEMPADLFRRAAIAG
;
A
#
# COMPACT_ATOMS: atom_id res chain seq x y z
N MET A 1 8.70 3.86 -49.86
CA MET A 1 8.79 2.40 -49.59
C MET A 1 8.91 2.30 -48.08
N ASP A 2 7.92 1.70 -47.42
CA ASP A 2 7.99 1.08 -46.09
C ASP A 2 6.55 0.81 -45.61
N ASP A 3 5.81 0.02 -46.39
CA ASP A 3 4.53 -0.59 -46.00
C ASP A 3 4.71 -2.12 -46.03
N ALA A 4 5.83 -2.57 -45.43
CA ALA A 4 6.17 -3.97 -45.36
C ALA A 4 5.11 -4.68 -44.48
N PRO A 5 4.48 -5.77 -44.96
CA PRO A 5 3.47 -6.46 -44.17
C PRO A 5 4.07 -7.02 -42.88
N ILE A 6 3.32 -6.93 -41.78
CA ILE A 6 3.67 -7.62 -40.54
C ILE A 6 3.29 -9.09 -40.72
N THR A 7 4.27 -9.96 -40.97
CA THR A 7 3.99 -11.38 -41.21
C THR A 7 3.33 -12.03 -39.98
N GLY A 8 2.16 -12.65 -40.16
CA GLY A 8 1.40 -13.28 -39.08
C GLY A 8 0.00 -13.70 -39.51
N LEU A 9 -0.82 -14.13 -38.54
CA LEU A 9 -2.24 -14.44 -38.75
C LEU A 9 -3.07 -13.16 -38.60
N TYR A 10 -4.05 -13.00 -39.48
CA TYR A 10 -4.99 -11.88 -39.48
C TYR A 10 -6.42 -12.41 -39.36
N ASP A 11 -7.23 -11.76 -38.55
CA ASP A 11 -8.67 -12.01 -38.41
C ASP A 11 -9.42 -10.68 -38.56
N SER A 12 -9.25 -10.06 -39.73
CA SER A 12 -9.75 -8.72 -40.04
C SER A 12 -10.62 -8.72 -41.29
N LEU A 13 -11.73 -7.98 -41.25
CA LEU A 13 -12.58 -7.76 -42.41
C LEU A 13 -11.77 -7.14 -43.56
N LEU A 14 -11.87 -7.72 -44.75
CA LEU A 14 -11.20 -7.22 -45.95
C LEU A 14 -11.86 -5.93 -46.43
N THR A 15 -11.33 -4.79 -45.99
CA THR A 15 -11.74 -3.45 -46.47
C THR A 15 -11.09 -3.12 -47.82
N ASP A 16 -11.65 -2.17 -48.58
CA ASP A 16 -11.04 -1.72 -49.86
C ASP A 16 -9.58 -1.26 -49.72
N LYS A 17 -9.25 -0.65 -48.58
CA LYS A 17 -7.87 -0.24 -48.29
C LYS A 17 -6.97 -1.45 -48.06
N LEU A 18 -7.44 -2.44 -47.30
CA LEU A 18 -6.69 -3.66 -47.03
C LEU A 18 -6.57 -4.53 -48.28
N ALA A 19 -7.62 -4.63 -49.11
CA ALA A 19 -7.59 -5.32 -50.39
C ALA A 19 -6.47 -4.78 -51.31
N LYS A 20 -6.36 -3.45 -51.44
CA LYS A 20 -5.26 -2.82 -52.19
C LYS A 20 -3.88 -3.15 -51.62
N SER A 21 -3.78 -3.27 -50.29
CA SER A 21 -2.52 -3.60 -49.61
C SER A 21 -2.17 -5.08 -49.83
N VAL A 22 -3.15 -5.98 -49.75
CA VAL A 22 -3.02 -7.41 -50.06
C VAL A 22 -2.52 -7.62 -51.48
N ASP A 23 -3.07 -6.89 -52.45
CA ASP A 23 -2.61 -6.98 -53.84
C ASP A 23 -1.15 -6.51 -54.00
N ALA A 24 -0.77 -5.43 -53.33
CA ALA A 24 0.62 -4.94 -53.32
C ALA A 24 1.58 -5.93 -52.62
N TRP A 25 1.13 -6.59 -51.55
CA TRP A 25 1.93 -7.59 -50.83
C TRP A 25 2.15 -8.85 -51.67
N ARG A 26 1.12 -9.31 -52.40
CA ARG A 26 1.27 -10.41 -53.38
C ARG A 26 2.28 -10.07 -54.48
N GLN A 27 2.26 -8.83 -54.99
CA GLN A 27 3.21 -8.37 -56.00
C GLN A 27 4.66 -8.28 -55.51
N THR A 28 4.86 -8.12 -54.19
CA THR A 28 6.19 -8.10 -53.56
C THR A 28 6.68 -9.48 -53.11
N GLY A 29 5.97 -10.55 -53.49
CA GLY A 29 6.36 -11.94 -53.23
C GLY A 29 5.84 -12.52 -51.91
N HIS A 30 4.97 -11.82 -51.19
CA HIS A 30 4.36 -12.34 -49.96
C HIS A 30 3.20 -13.29 -50.29
N LEU A 31 3.08 -14.38 -49.54
CA LEU A 31 1.93 -15.29 -49.60
C LEU A 31 0.80 -14.72 -48.73
N VAL A 32 -0.39 -14.52 -49.32
CA VAL A 32 -1.56 -13.95 -48.63
C VAL A 32 -2.80 -14.79 -48.88
N GLU A 33 -3.36 -15.33 -47.81
CA GLU A 33 -4.59 -16.12 -47.77
C GLU A 33 -5.79 -15.25 -47.37
N VAL A 34 -6.92 -15.44 -48.06
CA VAL A 34 -8.19 -14.74 -47.80
C VAL A 34 -9.32 -15.75 -48.01
N SER A 35 -10.27 -15.83 -47.07
CA SER A 35 -11.44 -16.70 -47.14
C SER A 35 -12.75 -15.89 -47.19
N GLU A 36 -13.82 -16.52 -47.68
CA GLU A 36 -15.18 -16.00 -47.49
C GLU A 36 -15.63 -16.18 -46.04
N VAL A 37 -16.55 -15.32 -45.60
CA VAL A 37 -17.12 -15.34 -44.24
C VAL A 37 -18.40 -16.16 -44.23
N ASP A 38 -18.55 -17.04 -43.23
CA ASP A 38 -19.75 -17.86 -43.06
C ASP A 38 -21.01 -17.01 -42.83
N LYS A 39 -22.14 -17.42 -43.43
CA LYS A 39 -23.42 -16.67 -43.38
C LYS A 39 -23.89 -16.37 -41.96
N GLU A 40 -23.61 -17.27 -41.02
CA GLU A 40 -23.98 -17.15 -39.61
C GLU A 40 -23.09 -16.15 -38.85
N GLU A 41 -21.92 -15.81 -39.39
CA GLU A 41 -20.94 -14.89 -38.79
C GLU A 41 -20.95 -13.49 -39.41
N ILE A 42 -21.45 -13.33 -40.65
CA ILE A 42 -21.45 -12.05 -41.39
C ILE A 42 -22.00 -10.91 -40.54
N ALA A 43 -23.18 -11.08 -39.94
CA ALA A 43 -23.83 -10.03 -39.15
C ALA A 43 -22.98 -9.61 -37.93
N HIS A 44 -22.32 -10.58 -37.28
CA HIS A 44 -21.47 -10.33 -36.12
C HIS A 44 -20.19 -9.57 -36.51
N LEU A 45 -19.52 -10.01 -37.58
CA LEU A 45 -18.30 -9.38 -38.08
C LEU A 45 -18.54 -7.95 -38.58
N LEU A 46 -19.63 -7.73 -39.33
CA LEU A 46 -20.01 -6.39 -39.79
C LEU A 46 -20.42 -5.49 -38.61
N GLY A 47 -21.19 -6.00 -37.66
CA GLY A 47 -21.57 -5.28 -36.45
C GLY A 47 -20.36 -4.85 -35.61
N ARG A 48 -19.38 -5.75 -35.43
CA ARG A 48 -18.11 -5.45 -34.76
C ARG A 48 -17.33 -4.36 -35.49
N PHE A 49 -17.20 -4.46 -36.82
CA PHE A 49 -16.49 -3.47 -37.63
C PHE A 49 -17.13 -2.07 -37.57
N VAL A 50 -18.46 -2.00 -37.65
CA VAL A 50 -19.22 -0.75 -37.49
C VAL A 50 -19.04 -0.20 -36.08
N GLY A 51 -19.14 -1.04 -35.04
CA GLY A 51 -18.94 -0.66 -33.65
C GLY A 51 -17.55 -0.08 -33.37
N GLU A 52 -16.49 -0.76 -33.81
CA GLU A 52 -15.09 -0.29 -33.68
C GLU A 52 -14.86 1.04 -34.43
N THR A 53 -15.52 1.23 -35.57
CA THR A 53 -15.42 2.46 -36.36
C THR A 53 -16.19 3.62 -35.73
N ALA A 54 -17.41 3.36 -35.25
CA ALA A 54 -18.21 4.33 -34.51
C ALA A 54 -17.51 4.76 -33.22
N ALA A 55 -16.94 3.82 -32.45
CA ALA A 55 -16.18 4.12 -31.24
C ALA A 55 -14.98 5.03 -31.53
N ARG A 56 -14.22 4.78 -32.60
CA ARG A 56 -13.12 5.66 -33.04
C ARG A 56 -13.62 7.05 -33.42
N ALA A 57 -14.74 7.16 -34.14
CA ALA A 57 -15.33 8.44 -34.51
C ALA A 57 -15.80 9.24 -33.28
N LEU A 58 -16.48 8.58 -32.33
CA LEU A 58 -16.93 9.19 -31.07
C LEU A 58 -15.74 9.67 -30.23
N ALA A 59 -14.66 8.91 -30.16
CA ALA A 59 -13.43 9.29 -29.46
C ALA A 59 -12.69 10.49 -30.08
N MET A 60 -13.00 10.86 -31.33
CA MET A 60 -12.45 12.07 -31.97
C MET A 60 -13.26 13.34 -31.66
N LEU A 61 -14.52 13.20 -31.26
CA LEU A 61 -15.38 14.31 -30.85
C LEU A 61 -15.03 14.75 -29.43
N ARG A 62 -15.06 16.06 -29.19
CA ARG A 62 -14.62 16.66 -27.92
C ARG A 62 -15.77 16.85 -26.94
N GLU A 63 -16.92 17.27 -27.45
CA GLU A 63 -18.07 17.59 -26.63
C GLU A 63 -19.03 16.39 -26.54
N PRO A 64 -19.49 15.99 -25.34
CA PRO A 64 -20.44 14.90 -25.17
C PRO A 64 -21.75 15.09 -25.96
N GLN A 65 -22.19 16.33 -26.16
CA GLN A 65 -23.39 16.64 -26.95
C GLN A 65 -23.20 16.23 -28.41
N GLU A 66 -22.06 16.53 -29.02
CA GLU A 66 -21.75 16.13 -30.40
C GLU A 66 -21.72 14.60 -30.55
N GLN A 67 -21.25 13.90 -29.50
CA GLN A 67 -21.28 12.44 -29.44
C GLN A 67 -22.71 11.91 -29.43
N VAL A 68 -23.58 12.45 -28.57
CA VAL A 68 -25.00 12.06 -28.49
C VAL A 68 -25.74 12.36 -29.79
N GLU A 69 -25.51 13.52 -30.41
CA GLU A 69 -26.11 13.89 -31.70
C GLU A 69 -25.66 12.95 -32.82
N LEU A 70 -24.38 12.56 -32.85
CA LEU A 70 -23.89 11.57 -33.82
C LEU A 70 -24.55 10.20 -33.59
N VAL A 71 -24.63 9.74 -32.34
CA VAL A 71 -25.28 8.46 -32.00
C VAL A 71 -26.76 8.49 -32.38
N ASN A 72 -27.51 9.52 -32.02
CA ASN A 72 -28.94 9.62 -32.32
C ASN A 72 -29.22 9.68 -33.84
N ARG A 73 -28.34 10.33 -34.62
CA ARG A 73 -28.42 10.28 -36.09
C ARG A 73 -28.17 8.88 -36.63
N LEU A 74 -27.22 8.13 -36.08
CA LEU A 74 -26.97 6.75 -36.47
C LEU A 74 -28.15 5.84 -36.07
N LEU A 75 -28.68 5.99 -34.85
CA LEU A 75 -29.82 5.24 -34.35
C LEU A 75 -31.09 5.48 -35.17
N SER A 76 -31.34 6.70 -35.63
CA SER A 76 -32.49 6.99 -36.51
C SER A 76 -32.51 6.21 -37.84
N GLN A 77 -31.38 5.61 -38.23
CA GLN A 77 -31.27 4.75 -39.41
C GLN A 77 -31.34 3.26 -39.07
N LEU A 78 -31.27 2.89 -37.79
CA LEU A 78 -31.15 1.52 -37.31
C LEU A 78 -32.35 1.06 -36.47
N THR A 79 -32.98 1.95 -35.70
CA THR A 79 -34.00 1.63 -34.68
C THR A 79 -35.18 2.61 -34.72
N GLU A 80 -36.21 2.35 -33.91
CA GLU A 80 -37.34 3.26 -33.71
C GLU A 80 -36.93 4.50 -32.86
N PRO A 81 -37.63 5.64 -32.98
CA PRO A 81 -37.27 6.91 -32.31
C PRO A 81 -37.24 6.84 -30.77
N GLU A 82 -37.95 5.89 -30.17
CA GLU A 82 -38.07 5.73 -28.71
C GLU A 82 -36.77 5.22 -28.05
N GLU A 83 -35.80 4.73 -28.82
CA GLU A 83 -34.48 4.29 -28.34
C GLU A 83 -33.40 5.38 -28.40
N ALA A 84 -33.78 6.64 -28.71
CA ALA A 84 -32.85 7.76 -28.75
C ALA A 84 -32.21 8.02 -27.38
N VAL A 85 -30.91 8.35 -27.39
CA VAL A 85 -30.16 8.74 -26.20
C VAL A 85 -30.62 10.13 -25.77
N ALA A 86 -30.93 10.31 -24.48
CA ALA A 86 -31.29 11.61 -23.94
C ALA A 86 -30.15 12.64 -24.12
N ASP A 87 -30.50 13.93 -24.25
CA ASP A 87 -29.57 15.05 -24.50
C ASP A 87 -28.34 15.07 -23.58
N LYS A 88 -28.50 14.56 -22.35
CA LYS A 88 -27.42 14.39 -21.39
C LYS A 88 -27.15 12.89 -21.18
N PRO A 89 -25.99 12.37 -21.62
CA PRO A 89 -25.69 10.95 -21.48
C PRO A 89 -25.63 10.59 -20.00
N SER A 90 -26.57 9.77 -19.55
CA SER A 90 -26.78 9.40 -18.14
C SER A 90 -27.01 7.89 -18.04
N ARG A 91 -26.67 7.29 -16.90
CA ARG A 91 -26.86 5.85 -16.65
C ARG A 91 -27.88 5.63 -15.54
N LEU A 92 -28.82 4.72 -15.74
CA LEU A 92 -29.69 4.23 -14.68
C LEU A 92 -28.93 3.22 -13.83
N LEU A 93 -28.67 3.55 -12.55
CA LEU A 93 -27.80 2.75 -11.69
C LEU A 93 -28.56 1.79 -10.77
N SER A 94 -29.73 2.18 -10.28
CA SER A 94 -30.52 1.42 -9.32
C SER A 94 -31.95 1.95 -9.23
N ILE A 95 -32.90 1.05 -8.96
CA ILE A 95 -34.29 1.39 -8.62
C ILE A 95 -34.58 0.78 -7.26
N VAL A 96 -35.02 1.59 -6.30
CA VAL A 96 -35.46 1.15 -4.97
C VAL A 96 -36.83 1.74 -4.67
N ARG A 97 -37.66 1.02 -3.91
CA ARG A 97 -38.94 1.57 -3.44
C ARG A 97 -38.68 2.54 -2.32
N ASP A 98 -39.28 3.72 -2.39
CA ASP A 98 -39.15 4.73 -1.34
C ASP A 98 -39.89 4.27 -0.07
N SER A 99 -39.15 4.12 1.02
CA SER A 99 -39.63 3.69 2.34
C SER A 99 -38.65 4.18 3.42
N PRO A 100 -39.11 4.49 4.64
CA PRO A 100 -38.24 4.99 5.71
C PRO A 100 -37.07 4.03 5.97
N GLY A 101 -35.84 4.52 5.83
CA GLY A 101 -34.63 3.70 5.99
C GLY A 101 -34.16 2.97 4.73
N THR A 102 -34.72 3.26 3.56
CA THR A 102 -34.24 2.69 2.28
C THR A 102 -32.81 3.16 1.99
N ILE A 103 -31.92 2.20 1.74
CA ILE A 103 -30.54 2.44 1.34
C ILE A 103 -30.35 1.81 -0.04
N PHE A 104 -29.70 2.54 -0.95
CA PHE A 104 -29.33 1.97 -2.25
C PHE A 104 -28.35 0.81 -2.04
N PRO A 105 -28.51 -0.31 -2.75
CA PRO A 105 -27.59 -1.43 -2.61
C PRO A 105 -26.18 -1.02 -3.07
N ALA A 106 -25.17 -1.53 -2.36
CA ALA A 106 -23.78 -1.37 -2.79
C ALA A 106 -23.59 -2.01 -4.17
N ARG A 107 -22.87 -1.32 -5.05
CA ARG A 107 -22.56 -1.80 -6.40
C ARG A 107 -21.14 -2.36 -6.45
N PRO A 108 -20.89 -3.39 -7.26
CA PRO A 108 -19.52 -3.83 -7.56
C PRO A 108 -18.69 -2.67 -8.10
N SER A 109 -17.39 -2.71 -7.84
CA SER A 109 -16.45 -1.69 -8.34
C SER A 109 -16.35 -1.76 -9.86
N THR A 110 -16.40 -2.98 -10.40
CA THR A 110 -16.53 -3.22 -11.83
C THR A 110 -17.97 -3.03 -12.30
N SER A 111 -18.17 -2.26 -13.38
CA SER A 111 -19.50 -2.03 -13.97
C SER A 111 -20.20 -3.33 -14.35
N LEU A 112 -21.50 -3.46 -14.04
CA LEU A 112 -22.30 -4.65 -14.37
C LEU A 112 -22.26 -5.03 -15.86
N SER A 113 -22.04 -4.07 -16.74
CA SER A 113 -22.01 -4.29 -18.19
C SER A 113 -20.65 -4.74 -18.74
N GLU A 114 -19.57 -4.67 -17.97
CA GLU A 114 -18.20 -4.83 -18.48
C GLU A 114 -17.61 -6.21 -18.16
N ALA A 115 -16.80 -6.75 -19.08
CA ALA A 115 -15.90 -7.85 -18.75
C ALA A 115 -14.61 -7.31 -18.12
N ALA A 116 -14.03 -8.04 -17.16
CA ALA A 116 -12.80 -7.63 -16.48
C ALA A 116 -11.93 -8.86 -16.15
N LEU A 117 -10.62 -8.65 -16.07
CA LEU A 117 -9.69 -9.61 -15.48
C LEU A 117 -9.35 -9.10 -14.07
N LEU A 118 -9.55 -9.95 -13.07
CA LEU A 118 -9.27 -9.66 -11.66
C LEU A 118 -8.14 -10.57 -11.21
N THR A 119 -7.02 -9.95 -10.81
CA THR A 119 -5.77 -10.66 -10.51
C THR A 119 -5.39 -10.69 -9.03
N ASN A 120 -6.24 -10.15 -8.15
CA ASN A 120 -5.92 -9.84 -6.76
C ASN A 120 -4.66 -8.95 -6.60
N ALA A 121 -4.27 -8.22 -7.66
CA ALA A 121 -3.25 -7.19 -7.57
C ALA A 121 -3.71 -6.06 -6.64
N ARG A 122 -2.75 -5.31 -6.08
CA ARG A 122 -2.98 -4.24 -5.11
C ARG A 122 -4.03 -3.19 -5.54
N GLU A 123 -4.18 -3.02 -6.85
CA GLU A 123 -5.10 -2.04 -7.46
C GLU A 123 -6.37 -2.65 -8.03
N ASP A 124 -6.42 -3.98 -8.19
CA ASP A 124 -7.63 -4.65 -8.61
C ASP A 124 -8.62 -4.71 -7.44
N PRO A 125 -9.94 -4.56 -7.70
CA PRO A 125 -10.94 -4.88 -6.71
C PRO A 125 -10.74 -6.31 -6.21
N ASN A 126 -10.65 -6.46 -4.89
CA ASN A 126 -10.55 -7.78 -4.28
C ASN A 126 -11.77 -8.63 -4.66
N LEU A 127 -11.54 -9.87 -5.10
CA LEU A 127 -12.65 -10.75 -5.56
C LEU A 127 -13.70 -10.95 -4.46
N ALA A 128 -13.30 -11.07 -3.19
CA ALA A 128 -14.26 -11.19 -2.09
C ALA A 128 -15.14 -9.94 -1.93
N HIS A 129 -14.58 -8.75 -2.12
CA HIS A 129 -15.33 -7.49 -2.09
C HIS A 129 -16.31 -7.39 -3.26
N GLU A 130 -15.85 -7.71 -4.49
CA GLU A 130 -16.70 -7.75 -5.67
C GLU A 130 -17.85 -8.75 -5.49
N LEU A 131 -17.54 -9.99 -5.06
CA LEU A 131 -18.55 -10.99 -4.77
C LEU A 131 -19.53 -10.52 -3.68
N ALA A 132 -19.06 -9.88 -2.61
CA ALA A 132 -19.94 -9.37 -1.57
C ALA A 132 -20.95 -8.33 -2.11
N ALA A 133 -20.53 -7.42 -2.98
CA ALA A 133 -21.41 -6.44 -3.62
C ALA A 133 -22.34 -7.09 -4.67
N GLU A 134 -21.85 -8.09 -5.40
CA GLU A 134 -22.62 -8.84 -6.39
C GLU A 134 -23.74 -9.65 -5.69
N LEU A 135 -23.42 -10.35 -4.59
CA LEU A 135 -24.37 -11.10 -3.76
C LEU A 135 -25.47 -10.19 -3.17
N ALA A 136 -25.14 -8.95 -2.82
CA ALA A 136 -26.10 -7.98 -2.28
C ALA A 136 -27.23 -7.60 -3.27
N THR A 137 -27.05 -7.86 -4.57
CA THR A 137 -28.03 -7.54 -5.62
C THR A 137 -28.52 -8.73 -6.43
N ALA A 138 -27.94 -9.92 -6.24
CA ALA A 138 -28.32 -11.13 -6.97
C ALA A 138 -29.72 -11.64 -6.58
N ASP A 139 -30.45 -12.18 -7.55
CA ASP A 139 -31.74 -12.86 -7.41
C ASP A 139 -31.63 -14.39 -7.42
N ARG A 140 -30.50 -14.94 -7.91
CA ARG A 140 -30.09 -16.35 -7.81
C ARG A 140 -28.56 -16.43 -7.89
N VAL A 141 -27.97 -17.34 -7.13
CA VAL A 141 -26.52 -17.55 -7.10
C VAL A 141 -26.17 -19.01 -7.30
N ASP A 142 -25.29 -19.26 -8.25
CA ASP A 142 -24.83 -20.59 -8.63
C ASP A 142 -23.29 -20.63 -8.44
N LEU A 143 -22.81 -21.48 -7.53
CA LEU A 143 -21.40 -21.66 -7.18
C LEU A 143 -20.91 -23.03 -7.64
N LEU A 144 -19.92 -23.05 -8.53
CA LEU A 144 -19.16 -24.23 -8.90
C LEU A 144 -17.78 -24.12 -8.31
N CYS A 145 -17.38 -24.98 -7.38
CA CYS A 145 -16.10 -24.84 -6.71
C CYS A 145 -15.45 -26.18 -6.40
N ALA A 146 -14.17 -26.32 -6.73
CA ALA A 146 -13.44 -27.58 -6.52
C ALA A 146 -13.17 -27.88 -5.04
N PHE A 147 -12.98 -26.84 -4.22
CA PHE A 147 -12.93 -27.01 -2.76
C PHE A 147 -13.54 -25.84 -2.00
N VAL A 148 -14.16 -26.16 -0.87
CA VAL A 148 -14.81 -25.19 0.01
C VAL A 148 -14.16 -25.27 1.40
N LYS A 149 -13.49 -24.19 1.80
CA LYS A 149 -12.80 -24.08 3.09
C LYS A 149 -13.53 -23.13 4.03
N TRP A 150 -13.42 -23.39 5.33
CA TRP A 150 -13.97 -22.52 6.37
C TRP A 150 -13.40 -21.10 6.27
N SER A 151 -12.10 -20.98 5.99
CA SER A 151 -11.42 -19.69 5.86
C SER A 151 -11.97 -18.82 4.73
N GLY A 152 -12.43 -19.42 3.62
CA GLY A 152 -13.09 -18.70 2.53
C GLY A 152 -14.52 -18.31 2.88
N LEU A 153 -15.29 -19.24 3.46
CA LEU A 153 -16.68 -19.01 3.82
C LEU A 153 -16.86 -17.85 4.80
N ARG A 154 -15.97 -17.73 5.80
CA ARG A 154 -15.99 -16.63 6.79
C ARG A 154 -15.92 -15.25 6.16
N ILE A 155 -15.22 -15.10 5.05
CA ILE A 155 -15.05 -13.81 4.38
C ILE A 155 -16.40 -13.31 3.83
N LEU A 156 -17.24 -14.22 3.34
CA LEU A 156 -18.54 -13.91 2.74
C LEU A 156 -19.72 -14.11 3.70
N GLU A 157 -19.48 -14.43 4.98
CA GLU A 157 -20.50 -14.81 5.97
C GLU A 157 -21.62 -13.76 6.08
N ARG A 158 -21.27 -12.46 6.16
CA ARG A 158 -22.27 -11.38 6.24
C ARG A 158 -23.14 -11.32 4.97
N SER A 159 -22.53 -11.45 3.80
CA SER A 159 -23.22 -11.35 2.51
C SER A 159 -24.10 -12.58 2.24
N LEU A 160 -23.67 -13.77 2.66
CA LEU A 160 -24.45 -15.00 2.57
C LEU A 160 -25.65 -14.97 3.54
N ALA A 161 -25.46 -14.46 4.76
CA ALA A 161 -26.55 -14.26 5.71
C ALA A 161 -27.59 -13.26 5.20
N GLU A 162 -27.16 -12.18 4.53
CA GLU A 162 -28.06 -11.23 3.86
C GLU A 162 -28.85 -11.90 2.73
N LEU A 163 -28.16 -12.70 1.91
CA LEU A 163 -28.75 -13.42 0.78
C LEU A 163 -29.85 -14.38 1.25
N GLN A 164 -29.60 -15.13 2.32
CA GLN A 164 -30.58 -16.01 2.94
C GLN A 164 -31.77 -15.21 3.52
N ARG A 165 -31.52 -14.09 4.19
CA ARG A 165 -32.61 -13.23 4.73
C ARG A 165 -33.52 -12.69 3.64
N ARG A 166 -32.99 -12.47 2.44
CA ARG A 166 -33.73 -12.07 1.23
C ARG A 166 -34.44 -13.23 0.54
N GLY A 167 -34.26 -14.47 1.00
CA GLY A 167 -34.87 -15.67 0.42
C GLY A 167 -34.34 -16.01 -0.98
N VAL A 168 -33.10 -15.62 -1.29
CA VAL A 168 -32.47 -15.87 -2.59
C VAL A 168 -31.90 -17.30 -2.62
N SER A 169 -32.11 -18.01 -3.73
CA SER A 169 -31.61 -19.38 -3.91
C SER A 169 -30.09 -19.40 -4.16
N LEU A 170 -29.39 -20.26 -3.41
CA LEU A 170 -27.95 -20.51 -3.51
C LEU A 170 -27.71 -21.99 -3.81
N ARG A 171 -27.22 -22.28 -5.03
CA ARG A 171 -26.86 -23.64 -5.49
C ARG A 171 -25.35 -23.81 -5.49
N VAL A 172 -24.84 -24.87 -4.86
CA VAL A 172 -23.40 -25.13 -4.74
C VAL A 172 -23.06 -26.53 -5.26
N ILE A 173 -22.13 -26.62 -6.20
CA ILE A 173 -21.55 -27.88 -6.67
C ILE A 173 -20.09 -27.97 -6.19
N THR A 174 -19.72 -29.10 -5.57
CA THR A 174 -18.35 -29.35 -5.09
C THR A 174 -17.93 -30.82 -5.21
N THR A 175 -16.69 -31.14 -4.86
CA THR A 175 -16.12 -32.49 -4.92
C THR A 175 -15.22 -32.81 -3.73
N THR A 176 -15.01 -34.11 -3.47
CA THR A 176 -14.08 -34.64 -2.45
C THR A 176 -12.71 -35.04 -3.00
N TYR A 177 -12.51 -34.92 -4.31
CA TYR A 177 -11.34 -35.42 -5.05
C TYR A 177 -9.97 -35.05 -4.41
N MET A 178 -9.77 -33.79 -4.02
CA MET A 178 -8.48 -33.35 -3.43
C MET A 178 -8.38 -33.48 -1.90
N GLY A 179 -9.45 -33.89 -1.21
CA GLY A 179 -9.49 -33.89 0.25
C GLY A 179 -9.35 -32.49 0.90
N ALA A 180 -9.54 -31.42 0.11
CA ALA A 180 -9.31 -30.03 0.53
C ALA A 180 -10.57 -29.31 1.04
N THR A 181 -11.76 -29.84 0.72
CA THR A 181 -13.04 -29.35 1.25
C THR A 181 -13.16 -29.67 2.73
N GLU A 182 -13.74 -28.76 3.51
CA GLU A 182 -13.93 -28.93 4.96
C GLU A 182 -15.41 -29.14 5.28
N ARG A 183 -15.74 -30.22 6.01
CA ARG A 183 -17.12 -30.57 6.42
C ARG A 183 -17.84 -29.39 7.06
N ARG A 184 -17.19 -28.70 8.01
CA ARG A 184 -17.76 -27.53 8.70
C ARG A 184 -18.24 -26.44 7.74
N ALA A 185 -17.52 -26.22 6.64
CA ALA A 185 -17.89 -25.19 5.67
C ALA A 185 -19.15 -25.59 4.88
N LEU A 186 -19.28 -26.86 4.48
CA LEU A 186 -20.49 -27.36 3.82
C LEU A 186 -21.69 -27.38 4.79
N ASP A 187 -21.48 -27.83 6.03
CA ASP A 187 -22.52 -27.86 7.06
C ASP A 187 -23.12 -26.48 7.30
N ARG A 188 -22.27 -25.46 7.40
CA ARG A 188 -22.68 -24.06 7.59
C ARG A 188 -23.41 -23.51 6.36
N LEU A 189 -22.97 -23.84 5.15
CA LEU A 189 -23.67 -23.46 3.92
C LEU A 189 -25.11 -23.95 3.90
N VAL A 190 -25.34 -25.21 4.26
CA VAL A 190 -26.69 -25.79 4.29
C VAL A 190 -27.51 -25.26 5.46
N ARG A 191 -26.97 -25.35 6.69
CA ARG A 191 -27.74 -25.06 7.92
C ARG A 191 -28.00 -23.56 8.12
N ASP A 192 -26.99 -22.74 7.89
CA ASP A 192 -27.02 -21.34 8.31
C ASP A 192 -27.28 -20.40 7.14
N PHE A 193 -27.02 -20.83 5.89
CA PHE A 193 -27.26 -20.00 4.70
C PHE A 193 -28.31 -20.59 3.75
N GLY A 194 -28.89 -21.76 4.05
CA GLY A 194 -29.94 -22.37 3.25
C GLY A 194 -29.51 -22.80 1.84
N ALA A 195 -28.22 -23.08 1.65
CA ALA A 195 -27.68 -23.48 0.36
C ALA A 195 -28.10 -24.92 -0.02
N GLU A 196 -28.44 -25.13 -1.28
CA GLU A 196 -28.55 -26.46 -1.88
C GLU A 196 -27.15 -26.91 -2.31
N VAL A 197 -26.60 -27.94 -1.65
CA VAL A 197 -25.24 -28.41 -1.93
C VAL A 197 -25.31 -29.78 -2.61
N ARG A 198 -24.62 -29.92 -3.76
CA ARG A 198 -24.37 -31.21 -4.40
C ARG A 198 -22.88 -31.54 -4.42
N VAL A 199 -22.53 -32.76 -4.03
CA VAL A 199 -21.15 -33.24 -3.86
C VAL A 199 -20.91 -34.42 -4.79
N SER A 200 -19.81 -34.39 -5.54
CA SER A 200 -19.28 -35.57 -6.22
C SER A 200 -18.25 -36.30 -5.33
N TYR A 201 -18.51 -37.59 -5.10
CA TYR A 201 -17.66 -38.50 -4.33
C TYR A 201 -16.75 -39.37 -5.21
N GLU A 202 -16.85 -39.25 -6.54
CA GLU A 202 -16.08 -40.07 -7.47
C GLU A 202 -14.60 -39.65 -7.52
N GLN A 203 -13.69 -40.64 -7.47
CA GLN A 203 -12.24 -40.41 -7.45
C GLN A 203 -11.55 -40.55 -8.82
N ASN A 204 -12.21 -41.21 -9.79
CA ASN A 204 -11.58 -41.69 -11.03
C ASN A 204 -12.21 -41.16 -12.33
N SER A 205 -13.32 -40.42 -12.29
CA SER A 205 -13.94 -39.80 -13.47
C SER A 205 -13.48 -38.33 -13.62
N THR A 206 -13.87 -37.69 -14.72
CA THR A 206 -13.45 -36.35 -15.16
C THR A 206 -13.35 -35.35 -13.99
N ARG A 207 -12.13 -34.86 -13.73
CA ARG A 207 -11.80 -34.04 -12.56
C ARG A 207 -12.55 -32.70 -12.59
N LEU A 208 -13.50 -32.51 -11.68
CA LEU A 208 -14.09 -31.18 -11.45
C LEU A 208 -13.06 -30.28 -10.74
N HIS A 209 -12.36 -29.47 -11.53
CA HIS A 209 -11.49 -28.39 -11.04
C HIS A 209 -11.97 -27.01 -11.47
N ALA A 210 -13.21 -26.90 -11.93
CA ALA A 210 -13.81 -25.62 -12.29
C ALA A 210 -14.13 -24.79 -11.03
N LYS A 211 -13.99 -23.48 -11.17
CA LYS A 211 -14.23 -22.52 -10.08
C LYS A 211 -14.90 -21.31 -10.69
N ALA A 212 -16.15 -21.14 -10.32
CA ALA A 212 -16.94 -20.09 -10.88
C ALA A 212 -18.14 -19.72 -10.03
N TRP A 213 -18.51 -18.45 -10.15
CA TRP A 213 -19.71 -17.87 -9.58
C TRP A 213 -20.58 -17.37 -10.73
N LEU A 214 -21.87 -17.67 -10.70
CA LEU A 214 -22.86 -17.08 -11.59
C LEU A 214 -23.90 -16.37 -10.74
N LEU A 215 -24.07 -15.08 -10.98
CA LEU A 215 -24.96 -14.20 -10.25
C LEU A 215 -26.02 -13.66 -11.21
N ARG A 216 -27.25 -14.14 -11.00
CA ARG A 216 -28.39 -13.79 -11.86
C ARG A 216 -29.17 -12.63 -11.27
N ARG A 217 -29.68 -11.77 -12.15
CA ARG A 217 -30.54 -10.63 -11.83
C ARG A 217 -31.69 -10.57 -12.83
N ARG A 218 -32.90 -10.36 -12.33
CA ARG A 218 -34.09 -10.14 -13.17
C ARG A 218 -34.00 -8.86 -14.00
N THR A 219 -33.06 -7.98 -13.67
CA THR A 219 -32.72 -6.77 -14.43
C THR A 219 -32.05 -7.06 -15.78
N GLY A 220 -31.58 -8.29 -16.03
CA GLY A 220 -30.84 -8.66 -17.25
C GLY A 220 -29.34 -8.37 -17.19
N PHE A 221 -28.84 -7.79 -16.09
CA PHE A 221 -27.41 -7.53 -15.85
C PHE A 221 -26.74 -8.67 -15.07
N ASP A 222 -26.82 -9.87 -15.64
CA ASP A 222 -26.20 -11.07 -15.09
C ASP A 222 -24.68 -10.99 -15.20
N THR A 223 -24.00 -11.58 -14.20
CA THR A 223 -22.54 -11.57 -14.12
C THR A 223 -22.04 -12.95 -13.75
N ALA A 224 -20.85 -13.30 -14.21
CA ALA A 224 -20.18 -14.51 -13.78
C ALA A 224 -18.69 -14.26 -13.54
N TYR A 225 -18.09 -15.02 -12.64
CA TYR A 225 -16.65 -15.01 -12.38
C TYR A 225 -16.15 -16.40 -12.67
N VAL A 226 -15.15 -16.55 -13.55
CA VAL A 226 -14.56 -17.84 -13.92
C VAL A 226 -13.06 -17.73 -13.79
N GLY A 227 -12.45 -18.63 -13.02
CA GLY A 227 -11.02 -18.50 -12.76
C GLY A 227 -10.40 -19.61 -11.93
N SER A 228 -9.31 -19.24 -11.27
CA SER A 228 -8.54 -20.12 -10.40
C SER A 228 -8.93 -20.01 -8.93
N SER A 229 -9.84 -19.09 -8.57
CA SER A 229 -10.25 -18.85 -7.18
C SER A 229 -11.33 -19.80 -6.65
N ASN A 230 -10.96 -20.64 -5.69
CA ASN A 230 -11.90 -21.43 -4.88
C ASN A 230 -12.51 -20.61 -3.71
N LEU A 231 -13.50 -21.16 -3.00
CA LEU A 231 -14.01 -20.62 -1.74
C LEU A 231 -13.02 -20.91 -0.60
N SER A 232 -11.88 -20.21 -0.62
CA SER A 232 -10.83 -20.26 0.41
C SER A 232 -10.18 -18.89 0.56
N ARG A 233 -9.57 -18.61 1.72
CA ARG A 233 -8.88 -17.33 1.96
C ARG A 233 -7.82 -17.02 0.91
N ALA A 234 -6.93 -17.97 0.65
CA ALA A 234 -5.88 -17.81 -0.35
C ALA A 234 -6.47 -17.43 -1.73
N ALA A 235 -7.48 -18.16 -2.20
CA ALA A 235 -8.06 -17.88 -3.51
C ALA A 235 -8.86 -16.57 -3.60
N LEU A 236 -9.51 -16.14 -2.52
CA LEU A 236 -10.35 -14.94 -2.53
C LEU A 236 -9.57 -13.65 -2.25
N LEU A 237 -8.43 -13.75 -1.54
CA LEU A 237 -7.68 -12.59 -1.03
C LEU A 237 -6.17 -12.60 -1.36
N ASP A 238 -5.50 -13.76 -1.41
CA ASP A 238 -4.01 -13.82 -1.29
C ASP A 238 -3.26 -14.39 -2.49
N GLY A 239 -3.92 -15.22 -3.28
CA GLY A 239 -3.29 -15.93 -4.37
C GLY A 239 -3.13 -15.03 -5.58
N LEU A 240 -2.06 -15.30 -6.35
CA LEU A 240 -1.95 -14.89 -7.74
C LEU A 240 -3.01 -15.65 -8.55
N GLU A 241 -4.25 -15.18 -8.46
CA GLU A 241 -5.41 -15.81 -9.05
C GLU A 241 -5.81 -15.02 -10.28
N TRP A 242 -6.29 -15.70 -11.32
CA TRP A 242 -6.80 -15.04 -12.50
C TRP A 242 -8.29 -15.34 -12.57
N ASN A 243 -9.11 -14.32 -12.40
CA ASN A 243 -10.55 -14.43 -12.49
C ASN A 243 -11.07 -13.53 -13.60
N VAL A 244 -11.67 -14.14 -14.60
CA VAL A 244 -12.35 -13.42 -15.67
C VAL A 244 -13.78 -13.21 -15.25
N ARG A 245 -14.15 -11.95 -15.11
CA ARG A 245 -15.53 -11.50 -14.97
C ARG A 245 -16.19 -11.42 -16.34
N LEU A 246 -17.32 -12.10 -16.46
CA LEU A 246 -18.22 -12.09 -17.60
C LEU A 246 -19.45 -11.24 -17.25
N SER A 247 -20.01 -10.61 -18.27
CA SER A 247 -21.25 -9.83 -18.20
C SER A 247 -22.20 -10.29 -19.30
N SER A 248 -23.50 -10.29 -19.02
CA SER A 248 -24.54 -10.52 -20.03
C SER A 248 -24.52 -9.47 -21.15
N VAL A 249 -23.99 -8.26 -20.89
CA VAL A 249 -23.97 -7.16 -21.86
C VAL A 249 -22.81 -7.31 -22.85
N THR A 250 -21.59 -7.53 -22.35
CA THR A 250 -20.39 -7.63 -23.21
C THR A 250 -20.13 -9.05 -23.71
N THR A 251 -20.52 -10.08 -22.93
CA THR A 251 -20.14 -11.48 -23.16
C THR A 251 -21.33 -12.45 -23.08
N ALA A 252 -22.50 -12.04 -23.60
CA ALA A 252 -23.76 -12.81 -23.54
C ALA A 252 -23.59 -14.31 -23.88
N ARG A 253 -23.01 -14.61 -25.05
CA ARG A 253 -22.82 -16.01 -25.53
C ARG A 253 -21.98 -16.87 -24.58
N LEU A 254 -21.00 -16.27 -23.88
CA LEU A 254 -20.18 -17.00 -22.91
C LEU A 254 -20.96 -17.30 -21.63
N LEU A 255 -21.81 -16.36 -21.19
CA LEU A 255 -22.64 -16.51 -20.00
C LEU A 255 -23.74 -17.56 -20.24
N ASP A 256 -24.37 -17.57 -21.42
CA ASP A 256 -25.35 -18.60 -21.81
C ASP A 256 -24.72 -20.00 -21.82
N LYS A 257 -23.51 -20.12 -22.39
CA LYS A 257 -22.76 -21.39 -22.39
C LYS A 257 -22.39 -21.81 -20.96
N PHE A 258 -22.01 -20.86 -20.11
CA PHE A 258 -21.68 -21.12 -18.72
C PHE A 258 -22.89 -21.69 -17.98
N GLU A 259 -24.06 -21.06 -18.09
CA GLU A 259 -25.29 -21.51 -17.44
C GLU A 259 -25.70 -22.90 -17.92
N ALA A 260 -25.71 -23.14 -19.23
CA ALA A 260 -26.01 -24.46 -19.79
C ALA A 260 -25.05 -25.54 -19.26
N THR A 261 -23.78 -25.20 -19.06
CA THR A 261 -22.77 -26.12 -18.51
C THR A 261 -23.00 -26.37 -17.01
N PHE A 262 -23.30 -25.32 -16.23
CA PHE A 262 -23.61 -25.45 -14.81
C PHE A 262 -24.85 -26.32 -14.59
N ASP A 263 -25.94 -26.05 -15.32
CA ASP A 263 -27.17 -26.83 -15.20
C ASP A 263 -26.98 -28.27 -15.69
N SER A 264 -26.10 -28.51 -16.67
CA SER A 264 -25.70 -29.87 -17.04
C SER A 264 -25.05 -30.59 -15.86
N TYR A 265 -24.08 -29.98 -15.16
CA TYR A 265 -23.47 -30.57 -13.97
C TYR A 265 -24.44 -30.74 -12.83
N TRP A 266 -25.27 -29.72 -12.56
CA TRP A 266 -26.27 -29.75 -11.50
C TRP A 266 -27.16 -30.98 -11.62
N ASN A 267 -27.58 -31.35 -12.84
CA ASN A 267 -28.52 -32.44 -13.10
C ASN A 267 -27.87 -33.80 -13.37
N ARG A 268 -26.54 -33.94 -13.29
CA ARG A 268 -25.87 -35.24 -13.44
C ARG A 268 -26.02 -36.09 -12.17
N ALA A 269 -26.15 -37.40 -12.37
CA ALA A 269 -26.26 -38.37 -11.28
C ALA A 269 -25.00 -38.45 -10.39
N GLU A 270 -23.83 -38.05 -10.90
CA GLU A 270 -22.56 -38.06 -10.18
C GLU A 270 -22.46 -36.96 -9.10
N PHE A 271 -23.37 -35.98 -9.11
CA PHE A 271 -23.46 -34.91 -8.11
C PHE A 271 -24.67 -35.15 -7.22
N GLU A 272 -24.43 -35.76 -6.06
CA GLU A 272 -25.46 -36.15 -5.10
C GLU A 272 -25.79 -34.99 -4.15
N SER A 273 -27.05 -34.85 -3.75
CA SER A 273 -27.44 -33.87 -2.71
C SER A 273 -26.73 -34.19 -1.38
N TYR A 274 -26.29 -33.16 -0.67
CA TYR A 274 -25.63 -33.28 0.63
C TYR A 274 -26.53 -32.78 1.76
N ASP A 275 -26.86 -33.66 2.71
CA ASP A 275 -27.48 -33.31 3.98
C ASP A 275 -26.47 -33.50 5.14
N PRO A 276 -26.10 -32.44 5.88
CA PRO A 276 -25.18 -32.53 7.02
C PRO A 276 -25.56 -33.52 8.12
N THR A 277 -26.85 -33.89 8.23
CA THR A 277 -27.36 -34.82 9.24
C THR A 277 -27.25 -36.28 8.80
N VAL A 278 -27.27 -36.55 7.50
CA VAL A 278 -27.27 -37.92 6.93
C VAL A 278 -25.90 -38.26 6.33
N ASP A 279 -25.29 -37.33 5.59
CA ASP A 279 -24.12 -37.57 4.74
C ASP A 279 -22.79 -37.16 5.38
N GLY A 280 -22.81 -36.53 6.56
CA GLY A 280 -21.62 -35.95 7.17
C GLY A 280 -20.49 -36.95 7.41
N ASP A 281 -20.82 -38.17 7.85
CA ASP A 281 -19.80 -39.21 8.12
C ASP A 281 -19.26 -39.82 6.82
N ARG A 282 -20.11 -39.95 5.79
CA ARG A 282 -19.70 -40.35 4.43
C ARG A 282 -18.73 -39.33 3.82
N LEU A 283 -18.97 -38.04 4.06
CA LEU A 283 -18.08 -36.97 3.61
C LEU A 283 -16.71 -37.04 4.28
N ASP A 284 -16.64 -37.22 5.59
CA ASP A 284 -15.37 -37.34 6.31
C ASP A 284 -14.57 -38.56 5.88
N GLU A 285 -15.23 -39.69 5.63
CA GLU A 285 -14.60 -40.88 5.08
C GLU A 285 -14.03 -40.63 3.68
N ALA A 286 -14.77 -39.96 2.79
CA ALA A 286 -14.30 -39.61 1.45
C ALA A 286 -13.10 -38.65 1.48
N LEU A 287 -13.12 -37.63 2.35
CA LEU A 287 -12.05 -36.64 2.47
C LEU A 287 -10.77 -37.20 3.09
N SER A 288 -10.89 -38.10 4.07
CA SER A 288 -9.73 -38.73 4.74
C SER A 288 -8.97 -39.66 3.81
N ARG A 289 -9.66 -40.47 2.99
CA ARG A 289 -9.05 -41.34 1.97
C ARG A 289 -8.19 -40.56 0.97
N SER A 290 -8.57 -39.31 0.65
CA SER A 290 -7.84 -38.44 -0.27
C SER A 290 -6.58 -37.78 0.32
N LYS A 291 -6.44 -37.71 1.65
CA LYS A 291 -5.28 -37.06 2.33
C LYS A 291 -4.06 -37.98 2.52
N VAL A 292 -4.24 -39.30 2.48
CA VAL A 292 -3.20 -40.29 2.84
C VAL A 292 -2.04 -40.36 1.83
N GLY A 293 -2.19 -39.80 0.63
CA GLY A 293 -1.17 -39.88 -0.45
C GLY A 293 -0.02 -38.87 -0.42
N LYS A 294 0.16 -38.03 0.62
CA LYS A 294 0.98 -36.80 0.51
C LYS A 294 1.85 -36.40 1.71
N GLN A 295 2.43 -37.35 2.45
CA GLN A 295 3.46 -37.03 3.46
C GLN A 295 4.82 -37.61 3.08
N LEU A 296 5.74 -36.76 2.60
CA LEU A 296 7.17 -37.05 2.51
C LEU A 296 8.00 -35.83 2.98
N PHE A 297 8.65 -36.03 4.14
CA PHE A 297 9.95 -35.57 4.67
C PHE A 297 10.36 -34.07 4.64
N ASP A 298 10.55 -33.51 5.84
CA ASP A 298 11.43 -32.36 6.12
C ASP A 298 12.85 -32.86 6.49
N ILE A 299 13.88 -32.25 5.89
CA ILE A 299 15.32 -32.46 6.20
C ILE A 299 15.88 -31.14 6.76
N PRO A 300 16.58 -31.12 7.93
CA PRO A 300 17.24 -29.91 8.42
C PRO A 300 18.71 -29.79 7.99
N ALA A 301 19.12 -28.52 7.83
CA ALA A 301 20.50 -27.96 7.80
C ALA A 301 21.19 -27.78 6.44
N LEU A 302 20.76 -26.76 5.68
CA LEU A 302 21.66 -25.97 4.82
C LEU A 302 22.03 -24.66 5.53
N VAL A 303 23.24 -24.15 5.27
CA VAL A 303 23.66 -22.80 5.69
C VAL A 303 22.59 -21.79 5.26
N PRO A 304 22.11 -20.90 6.16
CA PRO A 304 21.07 -19.95 5.79
C PRO A 304 21.57 -19.03 4.66
N HIS A 305 20.74 -18.87 3.63
CA HIS A 305 20.92 -17.86 2.58
C HIS A 305 19.99 -16.68 2.87
N PRO A 306 20.41 -15.43 2.60
CA PRO A 306 19.54 -14.28 2.79
C PRO A 306 18.34 -14.35 1.83
N PHE A 307 17.15 -14.08 2.35
CA PHE A 307 15.92 -13.95 1.55
C PHE A 307 16.00 -12.74 0.59
N PRO A 308 15.19 -12.68 -0.49
CA PRO A 308 15.26 -11.59 -1.46
C PRO A 308 15.23 -10.18 -0.84
N HIS A 309 14.33 -9.91 0.10
CA HIS A 309 14.25 -8.61 0.80
C HIS A 309 15.50 -8.33 1.67
N GLN A 310 16.11 -9.36 2.23
CA GLN A 310 17.34 -9.23 3.00
C GLN A 310 18.53 -8.92 2.08
N ARG A 311 18.54 -9.44 0.85
CA ARG A 311 19.55 -9.11 -0.16
C ARG A 311 19.43 -7.65 -0.58
N GLU A 312 18.22 -7.17 -0.84
CA GLU A 312 17.96 -5.75 -1.12
C GLU A 312 18.48 -4.85 0.01
N MET A 313 18.16 -5.16 1.27
CA MET A 313 18.68 -4.42 2.42
C MET A 313 20.22 -4.44 2.52
N LEU A 314 20.85 -5.56 2.20
CA LEU A 314 22.32 -5.69 2.21
C LEU A 314 22.95 -4.89 1.07
N GLU A 315 22.32 -4.86 -0.11
CA GLU A 315 22.75 -4.07 -1.26
C GLU A 315 22.62 -2.57 -0.95
N ASP A 316 21.51 -2.13 -0.35
CA ASP A 316 21.34 -0.75 0.11
C ASP A 316 22.43 -0.33 1.10
N LEU A 317 22.72 -1.18 2.09
CA LEU A 317 23.79 -0.94 3.06
C LEU A 317 25.17 -0.89 2.41
N ASP A 318 25.42 -1.72 1.39
CA ASP A 318 26.67 -1.69 0.65
C ASP A 318 26.78 -0.41 -0.19
N VAL A 319 25.72 0.01 -0.88
CA VAL A 319 25.64 1.26 -1.64
C VAL A 319 25.92 2.47 -0.76
N GLU A 320 25.35 2.51 0.45
CA GLU A 320 25.64 3.55 1.43
C GLU A 320 27.14 3.64 1.74
N ARG A 321 27.81 2.50 1.93
CA ARG A 321 29.23 2.47 2.30
C ARG A 321 30.18 2.69 1.12
N THR A 322 29.96 2.00 0.00
CA THR A 322 30.93 1.92 -1.11
C THR A 322 30.77 3.06 -2.10
N ILE A 323 29.53 3.44 -2.41
CA ILE A 323 29.23 4.49 -3.39
C ILE A 323 29.12 5.84 -2.70
N ARG A 324 28.47 5.88 -1.53
CA ARG A 324 28.11 7.14 -0.85
C ARG A 324 29.06 7.51 0.29
N GLY A 325 29.96 6.62 0.69
CA GLY A 325 30.95 6.87 1.76
C GLY A 325 30.33 7.02 3.16
N ARG A 326 29.18 6.41 3.40
CA ARG A 326 28.38 6.55 4.61
C ARG A 326 28.47 5.30 5.48
N HIS A 327 28.92 5.51 6.70
CA HIS A 327 29.26 4.44 7.64
C HIS A 327 28.40 4.44 8.91
N ARG A 328 27.42 5.34 8.99
CA ARG A 328 26.39 5.39 10.05
C ARG A 328 25.04 5.18 9.40
N ASN A 329 24.51 3.97 9.51
CA ASN A 329 23.34 3.54 8.76
C ASN A 329 22.23 3.07 9.71
N LEU A 330 20.99 3.48 9.42
CA LEU A 330 19.79 3.01 10.12
C LEU A 330 19.03 2.05 9.20
N LEU A 331 18.76 0.85 9.67
CA LEU A 331 17.92 -0.13 8.99
C LEU A 331 16.58 -0.23 9.72
N VAL A 332 15.51 0.08 8.99
CA VAL A 332 14.13 -0.03 9.47
C VAL A 332 13.52 -1.29 8.88
N ALA A 333 13.07 -2.22 9.72
CA ALA A 333 12.45 -3.44 9.22
C ALA A 333 11.37 -3.97 10.17
N ALA A 334 10.26 -4.39 9.61
CA ALA A 334 9.11 -4.90 10.36
C ALA A 334 9.51 -6.03 11.30
N THR A 335 8.85 -6.11 12.45
CA THR A 335 9.02 -7.19 13.41
C THR A 335 8.74 -8.54 12.74
N GLY A 336 9.66 -9.49 12.89
CA GLY A 336 9.54 -10.83 12.27
C GLY A 336 10.25 -11.01 10.92
N THR A 337 10.77 -9.95 10.28
CA THR A 337 11.41 -10.03 8.94
C THR A 337 12.90 -10.40 8.94
N GLY A 338 13.49 -10.58 10.13
CA GLY A 338 14.88 -11.04 10.29
C GLY A 338 15.95 -9.93 10.36
N LYS A 339 15.66 -8.78 11.01
CA LYS A 339 16.64 -7.68 11.23
C LYS A 339 18.03 -8.15 11.68
N THR A 340 18.07 -9.04 12.68
CA THR A 340 19.31 -9.58 13.22
C THR A 340 20.05 -10.49 12.24
N VAL A 341 19.31 -11.18 11.35
CA VAL A 341 19.87 -12.00 10.27
C VAL A 341 20.56 -11.11 9.23
N VAL A 342 19.93 -9.99 8.87
CA VAL A 342 20.53 -8.98 7.96
C VAL A 342 21.83 -8.44 8.57
N ALA A 343 21.81 -8.03 9.85
CA ALA A 343 23.02 -7.54 10.53
C ALA A 343 24.16 -8.58 10.56
N ALA A 344 23.84 -9.86 10.73
CA ALA A 344 24.84 -10.94 10.70
C ALA A 344 25.44 -11.15 9.30
N PHE A 345 24.60 -11.12 8.25
CA PHE A 345 25.09 -11.17 6.86
C PHE A 345 25.90 -9.93 6.49
N ASP A 346 25.48 -8.77 6.97
CA ASP A 346 26.20 -7.50 6.78
C ASP A 346 27.61 -7.57 7.36
N TYR A 347 27.73 -8.04 8.61
CA TYR A 347 29.02 -8.29 9.25
C TYR A 347 29.86 -9.31 8.46
N ARG A 348 29.26 -10.39 7.94
CA ARG A 348 29.96 -11.38 7.11
C ARG A 348 30.52 -10.73 5.83
N ASN A 349 29.74 -9.90 5.16
CA ASN A 349 30.16 -9.18 3.96
C ASN A 349 31.31 -8.20 4.27
N LEU A 350 31.24 -7.49 5.42
CA LEU A 350 32.33 -6.64 5.91
C LEU A 350 33.62 -7.43 6.19
N GLN A 351 33.51 -8.60 6.83
CA GLN A 351 34.64 -9.50 7.08
C GLN A 351 35.32 -9.93 5.77
N GLN A 352 34.53 -10.32 4.77
CA GLN A 352 35.03 -10.71 3.46
C GLN A 352 35.75 -9.55 2.76
N ARG A 353 35.15 -8.36 2.78
CA ARG A 353 35.69 -7.14 2.18
C ARG A 353 37.01 -6.70 2.83
N LEU A 354 37.09 -6.76 4.16
CA LEU A 354 38.26 -6.33 4.92
C LEU A 354 39.38 -7.39 4.95
N GLY A 355 39.10 -8.63 4.53
CA GLY A 355 40.05 -9.75 4.60
C GLY A 355 40.44 -10.14 6.04
N ARG A 356 39.71 -9.66 7.05
CA ARG A 356 39.94 -9.91 8.48
C ARG A 356 38.62 -9.89 9.24
N GLN A 357 38.59 -10.42 10.46
CA GLN A 357 37.44 -10.31 11.36
C GLN A 357 37.48 -8.98 12.14
N PRO A 358 36.60 -8.00 11.84
CA PRO A 358 36.53 -6.74 12.55
C PRO A 358 35.94 -6.92 13.97
N SER A 359 36.39 -6.14 14.95
CA SER A 359 35.81 -6.18 16.30
C SER A 359 34.34 -5.73 16.27
N LEU A 360 33.48 -6.38 17.05
CA LEU A 360 32.03 -6.19 17.04
C LEU A 360 31.50 -5.92 18.44
N LEU A 361 30.66 -4.90 18.58
CA LEU A 361 29.76 -4.73 19.72
C LEU A 361 28.32 -4.77 19.25
N PHE A 362 27.56 -5.77 19.70
CA PHE A 362 26.12 -5.81 19.52
C PHE A 362 25.42 -5.39 20.82
N VAL A 363 24.59 -4.35 20.75
CA VAL A 363 23.91 -3.75 21.90
C VAL A 363 22.41 -3.98 21.80
N ALA A 364 21.81 -4.48 22.88
CA ALA A 364 20.35 -4.57 23.04
C ALA A 364 19.96 -4.36 24.50
N HIS A 365 18.67 -4.24 24.81
CA HIS A 365 18.20 -3.96 26.17
C HIS A 365 17.95 -5.24 27.01
N ARG A 366 17.77 -6.42 26.38
CA ARG A 366 17.43 -7.70 27.04
C ARG A 366 18.43 -8.82 26.75
N ARG A 367 18.61 -9.72 27.72
CA ARG A 367 19.51 -10.89 27.65
C ARG A 367 19.09 -11.86 26.54
N GLU A 368 17.79 -12.08 26.37
CA GLU A 368 17.21 -13.02 25.42
C GLU A 368 17.49 -12.60 23.97
N ILE A 369 17.35 -11.30 23.69
CA ILE A 369 17.68 -10.71 22.38
C ILE A 369 19.17 -10.89 22.08
N LEU A 370 20.04 -10.61 23.05
CA LEU A 370 21.48 -10.80 22.90
C LEU A 370 21.85 -12.27 22.63
N ALA A 371 21.25 -13.21 23.37
CA ALA A 371 21.48 -14.63 23.17
C ALA A 371 20.95 -15.14 21.82
N GLN A 372 19.85 -14.59 21.32
CA GLN A 372 19.32 -14.89 19.98
C GLN A 372 20.21 -14.30 18.88
N ALA A 373 20.65 -13.06 19.03
CA ALA A 373 21.58 -12.43 18.11
C ALA A 373 22.90 -13.19 18.02
N LEU A 374 23.48 -13.57 19.17
CA LEU A 374 24.68 -14.38 19.24
C LEU A 374 24.53 -15.72 18.48
N ARG A 375 23.42 -16.44 18.69
CA ARG A 375 23.11 -17.68 17.96
C ARG A 375 22.99 -17.44 16.44
N THR A 376 22.34 -16.35 16.04
CA THR A 376 22.16 -15.98 14.63
C THR A 376 23.50 -15.71 13.95
N TYR A 377 24.39 -14.95 14.60
CA TYR A 377 25.74 -14.68 14.09
C TYR A 377 26.55 -15.98 13.94
N ARG A 378 26.51 -16.86 14.94
CA ARG A 378 27.19 -18.18 14.88
C ARG A 378 26.71 -19.03 13.70
N GLN A 379 25.40 -19.02 13.42
CA GLN A 379 24.81 -19.75 12.29
C GLN A 379 25.20 -19.15 10.94
N VAL A 380 25.09 -17.83 10.78
CA VAL A 380 25.38 -17.13 9.52
C VAL A 380 26.88 -17.16 9.16
N LEU A 381 27.75 -17.05 10.17
CA LEU A 381 29.20 -17.11 10.01
C LEU A 381 29.73 -18.54 9.95
N ALA A 382 28.92 -19.53 10.34
CA ALA A 382 29.33 -20.92 10.54
C ALA A 382 30.52 -21.07 11.52
N VAL A 383 30.54 -20.24 12.58
CA VAL A 383 31.58 -20.23 13.63
C VAL A 383 30.91 -20.46 15.00
N PRO A 384 30.93 -21.69 15.54
CA PRO A 384 30.18 -22.05 16.75
C PRO A 384 30.57 -21.29 18.03
N ASP A 385 31.81 -20.83 18.11
CA ASP A 385 32.43 -20.13 19.25
C ASP A 385 32.48 -18.60 19.07
N PHE A 386 31.86 -18.06 18.02
CA PHE A 386 31.84 -16.61 17.78
C PHE A 386 31.10 -15.87 18.91
N GLY A 387 31.73 -14.84 19.47
CA GLY A 387 31.12 -13.86 20.36
C GLY A 387 30.90 -14.30 21.81
N GLU A 388 30.85 -13.30 22.71
CA GLU A 388 30.67 -13.45 24.15
C GLU A 388 29.52 -12.58 24.67
N LEU A 389 28.74 -13.09 25.63
CA LEU A 389 27.70 -12.30 26.30
C LEU A 389 28.28 -11.44 27.44
N HIS A 390 27.73 -10.24 27.59
CA HIS A 390 28.00 -9.36 28.72
C HIS A 390 26.68 -8.77 29.25
N VAL A 391 25.97 -9.58 30.04
CA VAL A 391 24.65 -9.25 30.59
C VAL A 391 24.35 -10.04 31.87
N GLY A 392 23.84 -9.37 32.91
CA GLY A 392 23.54 -10.02 34.19
C GLY A 392 24.80 -10.53 34.87
N GLU A 393 24.92 -11.85 35.05
CA GLU A 393 26.12 -12.51 35.60
C GLU A 393 27.18 -12.80 34.53
N ASP A 394 26.82 -12.81 33.24
CA ASP A 394 27.76 -13.05 32.16
C ASP A 394 28.71 -11.86 31.99
N ARG A 395 30.01 -12.16 31.85
CA ARG A 395 31.07 -11.16 31.68
C ARG A 395 31.96 -11.56 30.51
N SER A 396 31.96 -10.73 29.46
CA SER A 396 32.95 -10.85 28.38
C SER A 396 34.38 -10.66 28.90
N ARG A 397 35.27 -11.54 28.45
CA ARG A 397 36.70 -11.58 28.79
C ARG A 397 37.55 -10.94 27.70
N SER A 398 37.23 -11.21 26.42
CA SER A 398 38.06 -10.76 25.30
C SER A 398 37.68 -9.40 24.74
N TRP A 399 36.42 -8.97 24.92
CA TRP A 399 35.86 -7.73 24.35
C TRP A 399 36.11 -7.55 22.83
N ARG A 400 36.36 -8.63 22.09
CA ARG A 400 36.60 -8.56 20.65
C ARG A 400 35.30 -8.65 19.84
N HIS A 401 34.41 -9.56 20.24
CA HIS A 401 33.07 -9.72 19.68
C HIS A 401 32.09 -9.83 20.86
N ALA A 402 31.58 -8.70 21.33
CA ALA A 402 30.79 -8.62 22.55
C ALA A 402 29.30 -8.39 22.24
N PHE A 403 28.44 -9.09 22.97
CA PHE A 403 26.98 -8.93 22.93
C PHE A 403 26.53 -8.45 24.30
N ALA A 404 26.29 -7.14 24.45
CA ALA A 404 26.19 -6.49 25.75
C ALA A 404 24.87 -5.75 25.94
N SER A 405 24.36 -5.74 27.18
CA SER A 405 23.17 -4.95 27.49
C SER A 405 23.50 -3.50 27.80
N VAL A 406 22.61 -2.57 27.45
CA VAL A 406 22.76 -1.13 27.77
C VAL A 406 22.99 -0.90 29.26
N GLN A 407 22.27 -1.64 30.11
CA GLN A 407 22.41 -1.59 31.56
C GLN A 407 23.81 -2.04 32.01
N SER A 408 24.32 -3.14 31.46
CA SER A 408 25.63 -3.68 31.83
C SER A 408 26.78 -2.77 31.36
N LEU A 409 26.67 -2.22 30.15
CA LEU A 409 27.61 -1.22 29.63
C LEU A 409 27.61 0.06 30.49
N THR A 410 26.44 0.52 30.93
CA THR A 410 26.34 1.69 31.81
C THR A 410 26.91 1.40 33.21
N ALA A 411 26.64 0.22 33.77
CA ALA A 411 27.12 -0.18 35.09
C ALA A 411 28.64 -0.39 35.15
N MET A 412 29.23 -0.91 34.07
CA MET A 412 30.68 -1.03 33.91
C MET A 412 31.36 0.33 33.69
N GLY A 413 30.62 1.32 33.16
CA GLY A 413 31.17 2.60 32.71
C GLY A 413 31.74 2.45 31.31
N ILE A 414 30.93 2.74 30.29
CA ILE A 414 31.29 2.62 28.87
C ILE A 414 32.55 3.44 28.55
N GLU A 415 32.77 4.52 29.29
CA GLU A 415 33.91 5.42 29.19
C GLU A 415 35.25 4.74 29.51
N SER A 416 35.24 3.56 30.13
CA SER A 416 36.44 2.74 30.38
C SER A 416 36.95 1.99 29.14
N LEU A 417 36.12 1.83 28.12
CA LEU A 417 36.53 1.26 26.83
C LEU A 417 37.11 2.36 25.94
N ASP A 418 38.11 2.03 25.13
CA ASP A 418 38.61 2.94 24.11
C ASP A 418 37.48 3.30 23.11
N PRO A 419 37.25 4.59 22.80
CA PRO A 419 36.29 5.02 21.78
C PRO A 419 36.39 4.25 20.45
N GLU A 420 37.60 3.87 20.02
CA GLU A 420 37.85 3.17 18.74
C GLU A 420 38.01 1.65 18.89
N HIS A 421 37.72 1.10 20.09
CA HIS A 421 37.91 -0.33 20.39
C HIS A 421 37.15 -1.27 19.42
N PHE A 422 35.96 -0.85 18.98
CA PHE A 422 35.09 -1.62 18.11
C PHE A 422 35.09 -1.08 16.68
N ASP A 423 35.47 -1.92 15.70
CA ASP A 423 35.34 -1.60 14.28
C ASP A 423 33.85 -1.49 13.88
N VAL A 424 32.99 -2.37 14.39
CA VAL A 424 31.56 -2.45 14.08
C VAL A 424 30.73 -2.36 15.37
N VAL A 425 29.76 -1.45 15.40
CA VAL A 425 28.77 -1.37 16.48
C VAL A 425 27.38 -1.52 15.88
N VAL A 426 26.63 -2.49 16.38
CA VAL A 426 25.23 -2.73 16.02
C VAL A 426 24.37 -2.46 17.24
N ILE A 427 23.36 -1.61 17.11
CA ILE A 427 22.44 -1.28 18.20
C ILE A 427 21.02 -1.66 17.78
N ASP A 428 20.45 -2.65 18.45
CA ASP A 428 19.08 -3.10 18.24
C ASP A 428 18.07 -2.26 19.03
N GLU A 429 16.84 -2.20 18.55
CA GLU A 429 15.77 -1.32 19.05
C GLU A 429 16.23 0.14 19.17
N PHE A 430 16.84 0.66 18.10
CA PHE A 430 17.44 2.00 18.05
C PHE A 430 16.45 3.14 18.35
N HIS A 431 15.15 2.89 18.31
CA HIS A 431 14.14 3.88 18.70
C HIS A 431 14.30 4.37 20.16
N HIS A 432 15.04 3.64 21.01
CA HIS A 432 15.42 4.07 22.37
C HIS A 432 16.64 5.00 22.44
N ALA A 433 17.27 5.34 21.31
CA ALA A 433 18.55 6.04 21.26
C ALA A 433 18.60 7.39 21.99
N ALA A 434 17.45 8.06 22.14
CA ALA A 434 17.32 9.33 22.86
C ALA A 434 17.48 9.21 24.38
N ALA A 435 17.30 8.01 24.94
CA ALA A 435 17.49 7.78 26.37
C ALA A 435 18.92 8.10 26.78
N ARG A 436 19.10 8.70 27.96
CA ARG A 436 20.42 9.15 28.46
C ARG A 436 21.48 8.04 28.46
N THR A 437 21.06 6.79 28.70
CA THR A 437 21.92 5.61 28.69
C THR A 437 22.39 5.24 27.28
N TYR A 438 21.50 5.23 26.28
CA TYR A 438 21.88 4.99 24.87
C TYR A 438 22.75 6.12 24.32
N ARG A 439 22.39 7.39 24.58
CA ARG A 439 23.18 8.56 24.16
C ARG A 439 24.62 8.49 24.66
N ARG A 440 24.84 8.03 25.90
CA ARG A 440 26.20 7.85 26.44
C ARG A 440 27.03 6.88 25.60
N ILE A 441 26.45 5.73 25.23
CA ILE A 441 27.12 4.72 24.40
C ILE A 441 27.43 5.28 23.01
N ILE A 442 26.43 5.89 22.36
CA ILE A 442 26.53 6.41 20.99
C ILE A 442 27.53 7.58 20.89
N ASN A 443 27.59 8.43 21.92
CA ASN A 443 28.49 9.60 21.94
C ASN A 443 29.94 9.22 22.27
N HIS A 444 30.15 8.17 23.07
CA HIS A 444 31.48 7.72 23.46
C HIS A 444 32.15 6.89 22.36
N LEU A 445 31.45 5.91 21.81
CA LEU A 445 32.02 4.99 20.81
C LEU A 445 32.12 5.64 19.42
N LYS A 446 33.26 5.44 18.75
CA LYS A 446 33.58 5.93 17.42
C LYS A 446 33.95 4.77 16.48
N PRO A 447 33.00 3.87 16.18
CA PRO A 447 33.27 2.73 15.31
C PRO A 447 33.45 3.16 13.85
N LYS A 448 34.11 2.29 13.08
CA LYS A 448 34.20 2.45 11.62
C LYS A 448 32.88 2.21 10.94
N GLU A 449 32.03 1.34 11.48
CA GLU A 449 30.69 1.07 10.99
C GLU A 449 29.70 1.06 12.16
N LEU A 450 28.68 1.93 12.10
CA LEU A 450 27.57 1.97 13.06
C LEU A 450 26.27 1.60 12.34
N LEU A 451 25.62 0.54 12.82
CA LEU A 451 24.34 0.07 12.30
C LEU A 451 23.26 0.15 13.40
N GLY A 452 22.26 1.01 13.21
CA GLY A 452 21.05 1.01 14.01
C GLY A 452 20.00 0.08 13.41
N LEU A 453 19.35 -0.74 14.23
CA LEU A 453 18.23 -1.59 13.81
C LEU A 453 16.98 -1.16 14.56
N THR A 454 15.87 -0.94 13.85
CA THR A 454 14.57 -0.67 14.50
C THR A 454 13.40 -1.14 13.66
N ALA A 455 12.25 -1.41 14.27
CA ALA A 455 10.99 -1.59 13.54
C ALA A 455 10.23 -0.27 13.33
N THR A 456 10.51 0.72 14.18
CA THR A 456 9.73 1.95 14.31
C THR A 456 10.70 3.11 14.49
N PRO A 457 11.05 3.85 13.43
CA PRO A 457 11.90 5.03 13.57
C PRO A 457 11.18 6.20 14.28
N GLU A 458 9.85 6.17 14.32
CA GLU A 458 9.01 7.18 14.97
C GLU A 458 9.09 7.05 16.51
N ARG A 459 9.33 8.19 17.18
CA ARG A 459 9.35 8.27 18.64
C ARG A 459 7.98 8.63 19.19
N ALA A 460 7.76 8.29 20.47
CA ALA A 460 6.52 8.60 21.19
C ALA A 460 6.29 10.11 21.37
N ASP A 461 7.35 10.93 21.28
CA ASP A 461 7.30 12.39 21.32
C ASP A 461 7.10 13.04 19.93
N GLY A 462 6.88 12.24 18.88
CA GLY A 462 6.63 12.75 17.52
C GLY A 462 7.88 13.09 16.71
N THR A 463 9.07 12.94 17.28
CA THR A 463 10.35 13.11 16.57
C THR A 463 10.85 11.78 16.01
N TRP A 464 11.89 11.78 15.16
CA TRP A 464 12.41 10.55 14.56
C TRP A 464 13.87 10.32 14.93
N VAL A 465 14.27 9.05 15.09
CA VAL A 465 15.66 8.76 15.48
C VAL A 465 16.68 9.02 14.37
N GLN A 466 16.26 9.01 13.09
CA GLN A 466 17.17 9.32 12.00
C GLN A 466 17.60 10.78 11.97
N ASP A 467 16.72 11.70 12.37
CA ASP A 467 16.98 13.13 12.32
C ASP A 467 18.13 13.49 13.26
N GLU A 468 18.19 12.84 14.42
CA GLU A 468 19.20 13.10 15.44
C GLU A 468 20.53 12.35 15.19
N PHE A 469 20.48 11.08 14.77
CA PHE A 469 21.67 10.21 14.78
C PHE A 469 22.21 9.82 13.41
N PHE A 470 21.43 10.02 12.34
CA PHE A 470 21.71 9.51 10.99
C PHE A 470 21.52 10.57 9.89
N GLU A 471 21.60 11.85 10.24
CA GLU A 471 21.49 12.98 9.29
C GLU A 471 20.14 12.99 8.54
N GLY A 472 19.06 12.56 9.19
CA GLY A 472 17.71 12.50 8.61
C GLY A 472 17.45 11.29 7.69
N ARG A 473 18.32 10.27 7.71
CA ARG A 473 18.30 9.19 6.71
C ARG A 473 18.04 7.80 7.28
N ILE A 474 17.35 7.00 6.48
CA ILE A 474 17.21 5.55 6.65
C ILE A 474 17.95 4.90 5.47
N ALA A 475 18.85 3.97 5.75
CA ALA A 475 19.65 3.28 4.74
C ALA A 475 18.82 2.28 3.94
N SER A 476 17.94 1.53 4.62
CA SER A 476 16.97 0.63 4.00
C SER A 476 15.74 0.49 4.89
N GLU A 477 14.56 0.38 4.27
CA GLU A 477 13.26 0.37 4.97
C GLU A 477 12.32 -0.72 4.43
N LEU A 478 11.83 -1.58 5.32
CA LEU A 478 10.75 -2.54 5.06
C LEU A 478 9.68 -2.42 6.15
N ARG A 479 8.58 -1.74 5.84
CA ARG A 479 7.50 -1.52 6.82
C ARG A 479 6.59 -2.75 6.92
N LEU A 480 5.71 -2.76 7.92
CA LEU A 480 4.79 -3.87 8.18
C LEU A 480 3.97 -4.23 6.95
N TRP A 481 3.47 -3.22 6.25
CA TRP A 481 2.64 -3.39 5.06
C TRP A 481 3.39 -4.08 3.93
N ASP A 482 4.57 -3.56 3.57
CA ASP A 482 5.42 -4.15 2.53
C ASP A 482 5.83 -5.60 2.90
N ALA A 483 6.03 -5.87 4.20
CA ALA A 483 6.37 -7.20 4.68
C ALA A 483 5.19 -8.20 4.64
N LEU A 484 3.95 -7.72 4.71
CA LEU A 484 2.74 -8.53 4.52
C LEU A 484 2.49 -8.80 3.03
N ASP A 485 2.58 -7.76 2.18
CA ASP A 485 2.44 -7.86 0.73
C ASP A 485 3.47 -8.84 0.13
N ALA A 486 4.72 -8.80 0.62
CA ALA A 486 5.79 -9.70 0.19
C ALA A 486 5.71 -11.12 0.80
N ASP A 487 4.61 -11.49 1.46
CA ASP A 487 4.38 -12.80 2.07
C ASP A 487 5.45 -13.18 3.14
N LEU A 488 6.14 -12.18 3.71
CA LEU A 488 7.21 -12.39 4.71
C LEU A 488 6.68 -12.58 6.12
N LEU A 489 5.46 -12.10 6.37
CA LEU A 489 4.77 -12.18 7.65
C LEU A 489 3.46 -12.96 7.51
N CYS A 490 2.98 -13.50 8.63
CA CYS A 490 1.66 -14.10 8.72
C CYS A 490 0.62 -12.98 8.57
N PRO A 491 -0.39 -13.12 7.68
CA PRO A 491 -1.49 -12.16 7.60
C PRO A 491 -2.28 -12.13 8.91
N PHE A 492 -3.04 -11.06 9.14
CA PHE A 492 -3.79 -10.87 10.38
C PHE A 492 -5.26 -10.51 10.15
N HIS A 493 -6.14 -11.01 11.01
CA HIS A 493 -7.53 -10.56 11.13
C HIS A 493 -7.68 -9.77 12.41
N TYR A 494 -7.81 -8.46 12.27
CA TYR A 494 -8.02 -7.54 13.37
C TYR A 494 -9.51 -7.28 13.57
N PHE A 495 -9.99 -7.49 14.79
CA PHE A 495 -11.35 -7.24 15.20
C PHE A 495 -11.37 -6.15 16.28
N GLY A 496 -11.87 -4.96 15.94
CA GLY A 496 -12.12 -3.88 16.89
C GLY A 496 -13.51 -4.02 17.51
N ILE A 497 -13.55 -4.33 18.79
CA ILE A 497 -14.76 -4.67 19.55
C ILE A 497 -14.97 -3.62 20.64
N ASN A 498 -16.11 -2.96 20.64
CA ASN A 498 -16.52 -2.05 21.69
C ASN A 498 -16.79 -2.84 22.98
N ASP A 499 -16.06 -2.53 24.04
CA ASP A 499 -16.20 -3.16 25.36
C ASP A 499 -17.04 -2.33 26.34
N GLU A 500 -17.68 -1.26 25.85
CA GLU A 500 -18.55 -0.34 26.60
C GLU A 500 -17.88 0.39 27.77
N THR A 501 -16.56 0.23 27.95
CA THR A 501 -15.84 0.78 29.08
C THR A 501 -15.63 2.30 28.91
N ASP A 502 -16.07 3.12 29.87
CA ASP A 502 -15.90 4.59 29.80
C ASP A 502 -14.58 5.05 30.44
N LEU A 503 -13.64 5.47 29.59
CA LEU A 503 -12.32 5.99 29.98
C LEU A 503 -12.28 7.52 29.97
N SER A 504 -13.39 8.21 29.66
CA SER A 504 -13.41 9.66 29.49
C SER A 504 -13.14 10.42 30.80
N GLY A 505 -13.52 9.83 31.94
CA GLY A 505 -13.34 10.38 33.28
C GLY A 505 -11.96 10.16 33.92
N ILE A 506 -11.07 9.37 33.31
CA ILE A 506 -9.76 9.04 33.91
C ILE A 506 -8.77 10.19 33.70
N GLY A 507 -7.95 10.47 34.72
CA GLY A 507 -6.88 11.46 34.66
C GLY A 507 -5.88 11.20 33.53
N TRP A 508 -5.46 12.28 32.86
CA TRP A 508 -4.53 12.25 31.73
C TRP A 508 -3.33 13.13 32.03
N SER A 509 -2.11 12.58 31.97
CA SER A 509 -0.88 13.35 32.21
C SER A 509 0.26 12.85 31.35
N ARG A 510 1.09 13.77 30.84
CA ARG A 510 2.27 13.47 29.99
C ARG A 510 1.98 12.53 28.81
N GLY A 511 0.77 12.60 28.25
CA GLY A 511 0.36 11.81 27.10
C GLY A 511 -0.15 10.40 27.43
N SER A 512 -0.36 10.07 28.70
CA SER A 512 -0.90 8.77 29.13
C SER A 512 -1.95 8.83 30.25
N TYR A 513 -2.81 7.82 30.30
CA TYR A 513 -3.75 7.59 31.40
C TYR A 513 -3.08 7.26 32.75
N ASP A 514 -3.75 7.61 33.86
CA ASP A 514 -3.35 7.16 35.20
C ASP A 514 -3.50 5.64 35.35
N SER A 515 -2.37 4.94 35.47
CA SER A 515 -2.29 3.49 35.63
C SER A 515 -3.07 2.93 36.83
N HIS A 516 -3.16 3.65 37.96
CA HIS A 516 -3.90 3.17 39.13
C HIS A 516 -5.41 3.23 38.93
N ALA A 517 -5.88 4.29 38.26
CA ALA A 517 -7.29 4.43 37.91
C ALA A 517 -7.72 3.37 36.88
N LEU A 518 -6.87 3.06 35.88
CA LEU A 518 -7.12 1.97 34.93
C LEU A 518 -7.19 0.62 35.65
N ASP A 519 -6.24 0.32 36.53
CA ASP A 519 -6.20 -0.94 37.28
C ASP A 519 -7.49 -1.20 38.07
N ASN A 520 -8.04 -0.17 38.73
CA ASN A 520 -9.28 -0.27 39.49
C ASN A 520 -10.52 -0.45 38.63
N MET A 521 -10.50 0.05 37.40
CA MET A 521 -11.64 -0.07 36.49
C MET A 521 -11.68 -1.43 35.79
N PHE A 522 -10.52 -1.97 35.40
CA PHE A 522 -10.44 -3.22 34.65
C PHE A 522 -10.35 -4.49 35.52
N THR A 523 -9.81 -4.40 36.74
CA THR A 523 -9.68 -5.56 37.61
C THR A 523 -11.00 -5.91 38.28
N GLY A 524 -11.42 -7.17 38.20
CA GLY A 524 -12.64 -7.65 38.87
C GLY A 524 -13.93 -7.37 38.08
N ASP A 525 -13.81 -6.89 36.85
CA ASP A 525 -14.94 -6.70 35.94
C ASP A 525 -15.27 -8.03 35.23
N ASP A 526 -16.07 -8.86 35.90
CA ASP A 526 -16.55 -10.14 35.37
C ASP A 526 -17.41 -9.99 34.12
N ALA A 527 -18.08 -8.85 33.93
CA ALA A 527 -18.92 -8.59 32.77
C ALA A 527 -18.04 -8.38 31.52
N ARG A 528 -17.01 -7.53 31.64
CA ARG A 528 -16.02 -7.34 30.58
C ARG A 528 -15.23 -8.60 30.29
N ALA A 529 -14.76 -9.33 31.31
CA ALA A 529 -14.05 -10.59 31.11
C ALA A 529 -14.91 -11.63 30.36
N ARG A 530 -16.22 -11.68 30.64
CA ARG A 530 -17.17 -12.54 29.91
C ARG A 530 -17.36 -12.11 28.46
N LEU A 531 -17.42 -10.79 28.19
CA LEU A 531 -17.45 -10.25 26.82
C LEU A 531 -16.20 -10.70 26.04
N VAL A 532 -15.02 -10.63 26.66
CA VAL A 532 -13.76 -11.09 26.05
C VAL A 532 -13.83 -12.58 25.68
N VAL A 533 -14.28 -13.45 26.59
CA VAL A 533 -14.39 -14.90 26.33
C VAL A 533 -15.43 -15.20 25.23
N ASN A 534 -16.55 -14.47 25.20
CA ASN A 534 -17.58 -14.66 24.17
C ASN A 534 -17.09 -14.24 22.79
N ALA A 535 -16.41 -13.09 22.70
CA ALA A 535 -15.79 -12.65 21.45
C ALA A 535 -14.73 -13.67 20.96
N LEU A 536 -13.94 -14.23 21.88
CA LEU A 536 -12.99 -15.28 21.55
C LEU A 536 -13.67 -16.53 20.98
N LYS A 537 -14.75 -17.01 21.61
CA LYS A 537 -15.57 -18.16 21.15
C LYS A 537 -16.20 -17.93 19.78
N ASP A 538 -16.60 -16.70 19.49
CA ASP A 538 -17.21 -16.33 18.22
C ASP A 538 -16.17 -16.26 17.09
N LYS A 539 -14.99 -15.66 17.35
CA LYS A 539 -14.00 -15.37 16.29
C LYS A 539 -12.97 -16.46 16.08
N VAL A 540 -12.71 -17.33 17.06
CA VAL A 540 -11.68 -18.37 17.00
C VAL A 540 -12.30 -19.76 16.84
N SER A 541 -11.85 -20.48 15.81
CA SER A 541 -12.50 -21.71 15.32
C SER A 541 -12.27 -22.94 16.19
N ASN A 542 -11.11 -23.05 16.83
CA ASN A 542 -10.73 -24.18 17.69
C ASN A 542 -9.97 -23.70 18.93
N LEU A 543 -10.72 -23.43 20.02
CA LEU A 543 -10.16 -22.99 21.30
C LEU A 543 -9.20 -23.99 21.94
N ALA A 544 -9.30 -25.28 21.59
CA ALA A 544 -8.42 -26.32 22.11
C ALA A 544 -7.07 -26.39 21.37
N ALA A 545 -6.85 -25.60 20.32
CA ALA A 545 -5.56 -25.48 19.65
C ALA A 545 -4.93 -24.09 19.78
N VAL A 546 -5.65 -23.13 20.39
CA VAL A 546 -5.22 -21.73 20.49
C VAL A 546 -3.93 -21.59 21.28
N ARG A 547 -3.08 -20.71 20.77
CA ARG A 547 -1.88 -20.21 21.43
C ARG A 547 -1.97 -18.70 21.49
N GLY A 548 -2.49 -18.18 22.60
CA GLY A 548 -2.85 -16.79 22.75
C GLY A 548 -1.97 -15.99 23.70
N LEU A 549 -1.85 -14.69 23.44
CA LEU A 549 -1.27 -13.71 24.36
C LEU A 549 -2.31 -12.63 24.70
N GLY A 550 -2.41 -12.27 25.99
CA GLY A 550 -3.26 -11.17 26.45
C GLY A 550 -2.44 -10.04 27.08
N PHE A 551 -2.68 -8.81 26.63
CA PHE A 551 -1.98 -7.62 27.12
C PHE A 551 -2.88 -6.82 28.08
N CYS A 552 -2.54 -6.84 29.36
CA CYS A 552 -3.34 -6.25 30.44
C CYS A 552 -2.78 -4.89 30.90
N VAL A 553 -3.61 -4.13 31.64
CA VAL A 553 -3.23 -2.82 32.21
C VAL A 553 -2.31 -2.91 33.43
N SER A 554 -2.41 -3.97 34.23
CA SER A 554 -1.70 -4.13 35.50
C SER A 554 -1.51 -5.61 35.83
N VAL A 555 -0.56 -5.93 36.73
CA VAL A 555 -0.27 -7.31 37.14
C VAL A 555 -1.51 -7.97 37.75
N ARG A 556 -2.25 -7.19 38.56
CA ARG A 556 -3.50 -7.61 39.17
C ARG A 556 -4.57 -7.96 38.13
N HIS A 557 -4.70 -7.16 37.07
CA HIS A 557 -5.60 -7.45 35.95
C HIS A 557 -5.16 -8.70 35.17
N ALA A 558 -3.86 -8.90 34.95
CA ALA A 558 -3.36 -10.11 34.29
C ALA A 558 -3.67 -11.39 35.08
N GLN A 559 -3.49 -11.36 36.40
CA GLN A 559 -3.84 -12.46 37.30
C GLN A 559 -5.35 -12.74 37.26
N PHE A 560 -6.18 -11.71 37.36
CA PHE A 560 -7.63 -11.82 37.25
C PHE A 560 -8.07 -12.49 35.93
N MET A 561 -7.53 -12.05 34.79
CA MET A 561 -7.87 -12.64 33.49
C MET A 561 -7.42 -14.09 33.35
N ALA A 562 -6.24 -14.45 33.85
CA ALA A 562 -5.74 -15.81 33.85
C ALA A 562 -6.65 -16.76 34.67
N GLU A 563 -7.07 -16.33 35.86
CA GLU A 563 -8.01 -17.07 36.69
C GLU A 563 -9.39 -17.21 36.02
N PHE A 564 -9.90 -16.12 35.44
CA PHE A 564 -11.21 -16.12 34.78
C PHE A 564 -11.24 -17.05 33.57
N PHE A 565 -10.21 -17.00 32.71
CA PHE A 565 -10.09 -17.88 31.55
C PHE A 565 -9.98 -19.34 31.96
N THR A 566 -9.20 -19.64 33.01
CA THR A 566 -9.06 -21.00 33.52
C THR A 566 -10.39 -21.53 34.03
N LYS A 567 -11.16 -20.73 34.77
CA LYS A 567 -12.55 -21.07 35.19
C LYS A 567 -13.50 -21.26 34.01
N ALA A 568 -13.27 -20.58 32.89
CA ALA A 568 -14.05 -20.71 31.66
C ALA A 568 -13.64 -21.91 30.78
N GLY A 569 -12.72 -22.77 31.24
CA GLY A 569 -12.25 -23.95 30.52
C GLY A 569 -11.07 -23.70 29.58
N LEU A 570 -10.38 -22.57 29.71
CA LEU A 570 -9.20 -22.20 28.92
C LEU A 570 -7.99 -22.09 29.86
N PRO A 571 -7.19 -23.15 30.05
CA PRO A 571 -6.01 -23.12 30.92
C PRO A 571 -5.13 -21.92 30.59
N SER A 572 -4.89 -21.03 31.55
CA SER A 572 -4.23 -19.75 31.33
C SER A 572 -3.30 -19.40 32.50
N LEU A 573 -2.21 -18.70 32.21
CA LEU A 573 -1.26 -18.23 33.23
C LEU A 573 -1.02 -16.72 33.09
N SER A 574 -0.66 -16.07 34.19
CA SER A 574 -0.16 -14.70 34.17
C SER A 574 1.36 -14.67 34.29
N VAL A 575 2.01 -13.73 33.60
CA VAL A 575 3.46 -13.53 33.64
C VAL A 575 3.74 -12.03 33.76
N ASP A 576 4.62 -11.65 34.69
CA ASP A 576 4.99 -10.25 34.93
C ASP A 576 6.50 -10.06 35.16
N GLY A 577 6.93 -8.82 35.41
CA GLY A 577 8.34 -8.46 35.58
C GLY A 577 9.03 -9.08 36.79
N SER A 578 8.26 -9.51 37.79
CA SER A 578 8.76 -10.19 38.99
C SER A 578 8.81 -11.71 38.86
N THR A 579 8.20 -12.28 37.81
CA THR A 579 8.30 -13.72 37.52
C THR A 579 9.74 -14.09 37.16
N ASP A 580 10.32 -15.05 37.88
CA ASP A 580 11.68 -15.51 37.64
C ASP A 580 11.85 -16.14 36.24
N ASP A 581 13.10 -16.19 35.78
CA ASP A 581 13.43 -16.65 34.42
C ASP A 581 13.07 -18.12 34.17
N VAL A 582 13.05 -18.96 35.21
CA VAL A 582 12.76 -20.39 35.09
C VAL A 582 11.26 -20.59 34.87
N ALA A 583 10.45 -20.00 35.74
CA ALA A 583 8.99 -19.99 35.65
C ALA A 583 8.51 -19.34 34.35
N ARG A 584 9.16 -18.25 33.91
CA ARG A 584 8.85 -17.61 32.63
C ARG A 584 9.11 -18.53 31.44
N LYS A 585 10.27 -19.21 31.40
CA LYS A 585 10.59 -20.17 30.33
C LYS A 585 9.62 -21.35 30.33
N ASP A 586 9.21 -21.81 31.50
CA ASP A 586 8.26 -22.90 31.63
C ASP A 586 6.87 -22.49 31.13
N ALA A 587 6.37 -21.30 31.51
CA ALA A 587 5.10 -20.78 31.00
C ALA A 587 5.06 -20.68 29.46
N LEU A 588 6.17 -20.27 28.83
CA LEU A 588 6.28 -20.23 27.36
C LEU A 588 6.32 -21.62 26.73
N ARG A 589 7.00 -22.57 27.37
CA ARG A 589 7.00 -23.98 26.96
C ARG A 589 5.59 -24.56 27.01
N LEU A 590 4.87 -24.35 28.11
CA LEU A 590 3.49 -24.80 28.31
C LEU A 590 2.54 -24.22 27.25
N LEU A 591 2.72 -22.94 26.87
CA LEU A 591 1.94 -22.32 25.79
C LEU A 591 2.25 -22.98 24.43
N ARG A 592 3.53 -23.19 24.12
CA ARG A 592 3.96 -23.81 22.84
C ARG A 592 3.43 -25.24 22.70
N ASP A 593 3.55 -26.02 23.77
CA ASP A 593 3.16 -27.43 23.82
C ASP A 593 1.62 -27.58 23.92
N GLY A 594 0.89 -26.48 24.16
CA GLY A 594 -0.58 -26.44 24.17
C GLY A 594 -1.20 -26.91 25.48
N GLU A 595 -0.41 -27.03 26.55
CA GLU A 595 -0.91 -27.30 27.91
C GLU A 595 -1.63 -26.07 28.48
N VAL A 596 -1.15 -24.88 28.12
CA VAL A 596 -1.76 -23.57 28.40
C VAL A 596 -2.21 -22.94 27.09
N ARG A 597 -3.38 -22.29 27.09
CA ARG A 597 -3.98 -21.63 25.93
C ARG A 597 -3.64 -20.15 25.87
N PHE A 598 -3.54 -19.47 27.01
CA PHE A 598 -3.24 -18.04 27.07
C PHE A 598 -2.18 -17.70 28.12
N LEU A 599 -1.28 -16.78 27.75
CA LEU A 599 -0.45 -16.06 28.71
C LEU A 599 -0.89 -14.60 28.78
N PHE A 600 -1.26 -14.14 29.97
CA PHE A 600 -1.60 -12.74 30.24
C PHE A 600 -0.41 -12.01 30.83
N ALA A 601 -0.07 -10.84 30.30
CA ALA A 601 1.08 -10.07 30.78
C ALA A 601 0.91 -8.56 30.69
N VAL A 602 1.84 -7.87 31.36
CA VAL A 602 1.90 -6.42 31.50
C VAL A 602 3.33 -6.00 31.19
N ASP A 603 3.53 -5.29 30.09
CA ASP A 603 4.80 -4.73 29.62
C ASP A 603 5.97 -5.73 29.40
N LEU A 604 5.82 -6.98 29.83
CA LEU A 604 6.82 -8.04 29.74
C LEU A 604 7.02 -8.54 28.32
N PHE A 605 5.94 -8.57 27.52
CA PHE A 605 5.92 -9.10 26.15
C PHE A 605 6.02 -8.03 25.05
N ASN A 606 6.20 -6.76 25.42
CA ASN A 606 6.38 -5.69 24.44
C ASN A 606 7.71 -5.87 23.67
N GLU A 607 8.77 -6.41 24.31
CA GLU A 607 10.10 -6.60 23.70
C GLU A 607 10.74 -7.93 24.14
N GLY A 608 11.43 -8.66 23.26
CA GLY A 608 12.30 -9.80 23.62
C GLY A 608 11.66 -11.18 23.86
N LEU A 609 10.37 -11.38 23.59
CA LEU A 609 9.74 -12.71 23.61
C LEU A 609 9.70 -13.34 22.21
N ASP A 610 10.22 -14.58 22.08
CA ASP A 610 10.20 -15.35 20.82
C ASP A 610 9.28 -16.57 20.94
N VAL A 611 7.98 -16.37 20.70
CA VAL A 611 6.99 -17.46 20.53
C VAL A 611 6.36 -17.33 19.16
N PRO A 612 6.99 -17.89 18.11
CA PRO A 612 6.49 -17.78 16.73
C PRO A 612 5.08 -18.36 16.54
N ASP A 613 4.72 -19.35 17.37
CA ASP A 613 3.49 -20.13 17.29
C ASP A 613 2.22 -19.43 17.78
N VAL A 614 2.32 -18.19 18.28
CA VAL A 614 1.14 -17.43 18.75
C VAL A 614 0.21 -17.12 17.59
N ASP A 615 -1.04 -17.58 17.65
CA ASP A 615 -2.05 -17.40 16.62
C ASP A 615 -3.17 -16.42 17.02
N THR A 616 -3.22 -16.01 18.29
CA THR A 616 -4.28 -15.16 18.83
C THR A 616 -3.72 -14.08 19.76
N LEU A 617 -4.09 -12.80 19.57
CA LEU A 617 -3.76 -11.70 20.47
C LEU A 617 -5.02 -11.06 21.06
N LEU A 618 -5.01 -10.83 22.37
CA LEU A 618 -6.03 -10.07 23.09
C LEU A 618 -5.43 -8.75 23.56
N LEU A 619 -5.87 -7.63 22.96
CA LEU A 619 -5.48 -6.30 23.39
C LEU A 619 -6.51 -5.82 24.40
N LEU A 620 -6.19 -5.95 25.70
CA LEU A 620 -7.11 -5.68 26.81
C LEU A 620 -6.83 -4.35 27.52
N ARG A 621 -5.95 -3.53 26.94
CA ARG A 621 -5.51 -2.25 27.52
C ARG A 621 -5.50 -1.12 26.49
N PRO A 622 -5.73 0.14 26.92
CA PRO A 622 -5.44 1.31 26.11
C PRO A 622 -3.94 1.38 25.77
N THR A 623 -3.59 1.16 24.51
CA THR A 623 -2.23 1.26 23.98
C THR A 623 -2.09 2.53 23.14
N GLU A 624 -1.60 3.62 23.71
CA GLU A 624 -1.54 4.93 23.04
C GLU A 624 -0.46 4.99 21.96
N SER A 625 0.70 4.39 22.26
CA SER A 625 1.84 4.38 21.37
C SER A 625 1.62 3.41 20.21
N ALA A 626 1.63 3.95 18.98
CA ALA A 626 1.62 3.14 17.76
C ALA A 626 2.82 2.18 17.70
N THR A 627 3.96 2.57 18.26
CA THR A 627 5.15 1.73 18.37
C THR A 627 4.89 0.49 19.21
N VAL A 628 4.34 0.66 20.42
CA VAL A 628 4.02 -0.46 21.30
C VAL A 628 2.96 -1.37 20.67
N PHE A 629 1.96 -0.79 20.01
CA PHE A 629 0.94 -1.54 19.28
C PHE A 629 1.54 -2.42 18.17
N LEU A 630 2.42 -1.87 17.31
CA LEU A 630 3.10 -2.63 16.26
C LEU A 630 4.06 -3.69 16.80
N GLN A 631 4.73 -3.41 17.93
CA GLN A 631 5.57 -4.40 18.60
C GLN A 631 4.77 -5.59 19.12
N GLN A 632 3.62 -5.34 19.75
CA GLN A 632 2.70 -6.36 20.25
C GLN A 632 2.15 -7.21 19.10
N LEU A 633 1.65 -6.55 18.04
CA LEU A 633 1.18 -7.21 16.83
C LEU A 633 2.28 -8.08 16.20
N GLY A 634 3.50 -7.54 16.11
CA GLY A 634 4.70 -8.20 15.60
C GLY A 634 5.07 -9.54 16.25
N ARG A 635 4.58 -9.81 17.47
CA ARG A 635 4.77 -11.12 18.13
C ARG A 635 3.95 -12.21 17.46
N GLY A 636 2.74 -11.87 17.03
CA GLY A 636 1.82 -12.76 16.33
C GLY A 636 2.04 -12.80 14.81
N LEU A 637 2.83 -11.91 14.22
CA LEU A 637 3.00 -11.86 12.76
C LEU A 637 4.06 -12.81 12.22
N ARG A 638 4.78 -13.56 13.08
CA ARG A 638 5.74 -14.56 12.62
C ARG A 638 5.04 -15.75 11.97
N ARG A 639 5.62 -16.29 10.89
CA ARG A 639 5.12 -17.49 10.21
C ARG A 639 5.60 -18.75 10.92
N THR A 640 4.70 -19.72 11.06
CA THR A 640 5.01 -21.09 11.47
C THR A 640 4.18 -22.09 10.68
N PRO A 641 4.68 -23.32 10.46
CA PRO A 641 3.90 -24.37 9.80
C PRO A 641 2.56 -24.61 10.53
N GLY A 642 1.45 -24.52 9.80
CA GLY A 642 0.09 -24.72 10.34
C GLY A 642 -0.60 -23.46 10.86
N LYS A 643 0.09 -22.32 10.92
CA LYS A 643 -0.51 -21.02 11.26
C LYS A 643 -0.85 -20.24 9.99
N GLU A 644 -2.13 -20.23 9.62
CA GLU A 644 -2.59 -19.54 8.40
C GLU A 644 -2.84 -18.04 8.60
N VAL A 645 -3.25 -17.62 9.79
CA VAL A 645 -3.62 -16.23 10.09
C VAL A 645 -3.46 -15.92 11.57
N LEU A 646 -3.08 -14.68 11.90
CA LEU A 646 -3.09 -14.14 13.25
C LEU A 646 -4.46 -13.53 13.56
N THR A 647 -5.16 -14.01 14.57
CA THR A 647 -6.41 -13.36 15.04
C THR A 647 -6.10 -12.33 16.12
N VAL A 648 -6.53 -11.08 15.95
CA VAL A 648 -6.31 -10.00 16.92
C VAL A 648 -7.66 -9.48 17.37
N LEU A 649 -7.93 -9.55 18.68
CA LEU A 649 -9.14 -9.01 19.30
C LEU A 649 -8.74 -7.78 20.11
N ASP A 650 -9.14 -6.59 19.65
CA ASP A 650 -8.89 -5.32 20.33
C ASP A 650 -10.17 -4.82 21.00
N PHE A 651 -10.14 -4.72 22.33
CA PHE A 651 -11.28 -4.28 23.13
C PHE A 651 -11.17 -2.78 23.38
N VAL A 652 -12.04 -2.02 22.70
CA VAL A 652 -11.95 -0.57 22.56
C VAL A 652 -13.04 0.10 23.39
N GLY A 653 -12.61 0.85 24.41
CA GLY A 653 -13.48 1.66 25.25
C GLY A 653 -13.81 3.04 24.66
N GLN A 654 -14.56 3.83 25.42
CA GLN A 654 -14.80 5.23 25.14
C GLN A 654 -13.64 6.08 25.69
N HIS A 655 -12.74 6.49 24.80
CA HIS A 655 -11.55 7.26 25.17
C HIS A 655 -11.80 8.78 25.27
N ARG A 656 -10.84 9.48 25.86
CA ARG A 656 -10.77 10.96 25.88
C ARG A 656 -10.38 11.50 24.50
N LYS A 657 -10.60 12.80 24.26
CA LYS A 657 -10.26 13.46 22.98
C LYS A 657 -8.76 13.50 22.71
N GLU A 658 -7.96 13.47 23.77
CA GLU A 658 -6.49 13.51 23.73
C GLU A 658 -5.88 12.16 23.28
N TYR A 659 -6.67 11.08 23.35
CA TYR A 659 -6.26 9.74 22.94
C TYR A 659 -6.28 9.60 21.41
N ARG A 660 -5.14 9.22 20.81
CA ARG A 660 -4.99 9.16 19.35
C ARG A 660 -5.15 7.74 18.80
N PHE A 661 -6.37 7.22 18.81
CA PHE A 661 -6.69 5.88 18.30
C PHE A 661 -6.37 5.75 16.80
N ALA A 662 -6.60 6.81 16.02
CA ALA A 662 -6.38 6.82 14.57
C ALA A 662 -4.91 6.60 14.15
N ASN A 663 -3.95 6.93 15.03
CA ASN A 663 -2.52 6.75 14.74
C ASN A 663 -2.13 5.28 14.61
N ARG A 664 -2.81 4.37 15.33
CA ARG A 664 -2.57 2.92 15.23
C ARG A 664 -2.92 2.39 13.85
N PHE A 665 -4.08 2.80 13.32
CA PHE A 665 -4.52 2.38 12.00
C PHE A 665 -3.68 3.02 10.89
N GLN A 666 -3.18 4.25 11.07
CA GLN A 666 -2.18 4.83 10.17
C GLN A 666 -0.89 4.01 10.16
N ALA A 667 -0.39 3.63 11.33
CA ALA A 667 0.81 2.81 11.46
C ALA A 667 0.62 1.38 10.93
N LEU A 668 -0.58 0.82 11.10
CA LEU A 668 -0.98 -0.51 10.60
C LEU A 668 -1.14 -0.53 9.09
N THR A 669 -1.73 0.53 8.52
CA THR A 669 -2.12 0.57 7.09
C THR A 669 -1.19 1.34 6.17
N GLY A 670 -0.35 2.22 6.73
CA GLY A 670 0.42 3.18 5.95
C GLY A 670 -0.42 4.25 5.23
N PHE A 671 -1.75 4.24 5.37
CA PHE A 671 -2.61 5.23 4.73
C PHE A 671 -2.48 6.60 5.39
N ALA A 672 -2.38 7.63 4.55
CA ALA A 672 -2.54 9.01 5.01
C ALA A 672 -3.94 9.22 5.61
N ARG A 673 -4.07 10.19 6.53
CA ARG A 673 -5.30 10.41 7.31
C ARG A 673 -6.57 10.57 6.48
N GLY A 674 -6.48 11.28 5.34
CA GLY A 674 -7.61 11.48 4.43
C GLY A 674 -8.08 10.18 3.79
N ARG A 675 -7.14 9.38 3.28
CA ARG A 675 -7.43 8.04 2.73
C ARG A 675 -7.94 7.09 3.80
N LEU A 676 -7.41 7.16 5.03
CA LEU A 676 -7.85 6.31 6.13
C LEU A 676 -9.35 6.51 6.44
N ASP A 677 -9.86 7.75 6.40
CA ASP A 677 -11.31 7.99 6.58
C ASP A 677 -12.16 7.29 5.50
N LYS A 678 -11.78 7.38 4.22
CA LYS A 678 -12.47 6.65 3.13
C LYS A 678 -12.39 5.14 3.35
N GLN A 679 -11.19 4.63 3.63
CA GLN A 679 -10.96 3.21 3.87
C GLN A 679 -11.78 2.68 5.06
N VAL A 680 -11.85 3.42 6.18
CA VAL A 680 -12.68 3.02 7.33
C VAL A 680 -14.17 2.99 6.95
N ARG A 681 -14.67 3.96 6.16
CA ARG A 681 -16.07 3.96 5.70
C ARG A 681 -16.38 2.75 4.82
N ASP A 682 -15.47 2.41 3.92
CA ASP A 682 -15.62 1.35 2.93
C ASP A 682 -15.17 -0.03 3.46
N ASP A 683 -14.92 -0.17 4.77
CA ASP A 683 -14.51 -1.42 5.45
C ASP A 683 -13.16 -1.98 4.96
N PHE A 684 -12.20 -1.08 4.75
CA PHE A 684 -10.81 -1.33 4.36
C PHE A 684 -10.66 -2.23 3.11
N PRO A 685 -11.11 -1.77 1.93
CA PRO A 685 -11.08 -2.59 0.71
C PRO A 685 -9.67 -2.86 0.15
N LEU A 686 -8.67 -2.06 0.55
CA LEU A 686 -7.31 -2.10 -0.03
C LEU A 686 -6.25 -2.65 0.94
N LEU A 687 -6.58 -3.63 1.78
CA LEU A 687 -5.61 -4.28 2.68
C LEU A 687 -4.69 -5.27 1.94
N PRO A 688 -3.50 -5.61 2.48
CA PRO A 688 -2.64 -6.65 1.95
C PRO A 688 -3.41 -7.95 1.90
N SER A 689 -3.10 -8.73 0.88
CA SER A 689 -3.53 -10.10 0.71
C SER A 689 -3.61 -10.85 2.05
N GLY A 690 -4.84 -11.22 2.43
CA GLY A 690 -5.12 -12.10 3.56
C GLY A 690 -5.30 -11.43 4.89
N SER A 691 -5.04 -10.13 4.97
CA SER A 691 -5.29 -9.35 6.16
C SER A 691 -6.68 -8.73 6.11
N GLN A 692 -7.34 -8.65 7.26
CA GLN A 692 -8.68 -8.09 7.40
C GLN A 692 -8.73 -7.18 8.63
N ILE A 693 -9.43 -6.04 8.50
CA ILE A 693 -9.78 -5.19 9.63
C ILE A 693 -11.30 -5.12 9.69
N VAL A 694 -11.89 -5.66 10.75
CA VAL A 694 -13.33 -5.62 11.01
C VAL A 694 -13.55 -4.81 12.27
N LEU A 695 -14.24 -3.68 12.12
CA LEU A 695 -14.64 -2.84 13.26
C LEU A 695 -16.13 -3.03 13.48
N ASP A 696 -16.55 -3.16 14.74
CA ASP A 696 -17.97 -3.04 15.03
C ASP A 696 -18.48 -1.62 14.77
N ARG A 697 -19.80 -1.47 14.72
CA ARG A 697 -20.45 -0.19 14.37
C ARG A 697 -19.99 0.96 15.27
N VAL A 698 -19.94 0.75 16.59
CA VAL A 698 -19.62 1.80 17.57
C VAL A 698 -18.15 2.22 17.46
N THR A 699 -17.26 1.24 17.32
CA THR A 699 -15.81 1.46 17.15
C THR A 699 -15.52 2.16 15.83
N LYS A 700 -16.19 1.75 14.75
CA LYS A 700 -16.11 2.40 13.43
C LYS A 700 -16.58 3.87 13.50
N ASP A 701 -17.74 4.12 14.10
CA ASP A 701 -18.30 5.47 14.24
C ASP A 701 -17.39 6.37 15.09
N ARG A 702 -16.80 5.85 16.18
CA ARG A 702 -15.84 6.56 17.02
C ARG A 702 -14.56 6.90 16.26
N LEU A 703 -13.99 5.94 15.52
CA LEU A 703 -12.80 6.17 14.69
C LEU A 703 -13.08 7.22 13.61
N LEU A 704 -14.23 7.16 12.93
CA LEU A 704 -14.64 8.16 11.96
C LEU A 704 -14.86 9.53 12.59
N ALA A 705 -15.44 9.61 13.79
CA ALA A 705 -15.61 10.86 14.51
C ALA A 705 -14.27 11.50 14.91
N GLU A 706 -13.33 10.70 15.43
CA GLU A 706 -11.98 11.14 15.76
C GLU A 706 -11.23 11.62 14.50
N LEU A 707 -11.26 10.81 13.43
CA LEU A 707 -10.68 11.18 12.14
C LEU A 707 -11.29 12.50 11.67
N LYS A 708 -12.61 12.68 11.74
CA LYS A 708 -13.28 13.92 11.33
C LYS A 708 -12.89 15.12 12.17
N ILE A 709 -12.77 14.98 13.49
CA ILE A 709 -12.34 16.05 14.41
C ILE A 709 -10.90 16.49 14.08
N HIS A 710 -9.99 15.54 13.85
CA HIS A 710 -8.60 15.84 13.52
C HIS A 710 -8.37 16.25 12.06
N LEU A 711 -9.18 15.74 11.13
CA LEU A 711 -9.24 16.17 9.72
C LEU A 711 -9.78 17.59 9.59
N ALA A 712 -10.66 18.01 10.51
CA ALA A 712 -11.16 19.36 10.64
C ALA A 712 -10.11 20.27 11.30
N ALA A 713 -8.91 20.34 10.73
CA ALA A 713 -8.02 21.49 10.86
C ALA A 713 -8.75 22.67 10.21
N THR A 714 -9.75 23.25 10.88
CA THR A 714 -10.48 24.42 10.40
C THR A 714 -9.61 25.65 10.63
N VAL A 715 -9.93 26.75 9.93
CA VAL A 715 -9.23 28.02 10.18
C VAL A 715 -9.25 28.38 11.66
N ASN A 716 -10.41 28.21 12.31
CA ASN A 716 -10.61 28.64 13.69
C ASN A 716 -9.81 27.79 14.69
N THR A 717 -9.77 26.47 14.51
CA THR A 717 -8.98 25.58 15.37
C THR A 717 -7.49 25.85 15.22
N LEU A 718 -6.97 25.92 13.99
CA LEU A 718 -5.57 26.27 13.74
C LEU A 718 -5.21 27.64 14.33
N THR A 719 -6.07 28.63 14.14
CA THR A 719 -5.87 30.00 14.67
C THR A 719 -5.82 29.99 16.20
N GLN A 720 -6.70 29.24 16.86
CA GLN A 720 -6.73 29.14 18.32
C GLN A 720 -5.49 28.43 18.87
N GLU A 721 -5.05 27.34 18.24
CA GLU A 721 -3.83 26.60 18.62
C GLU A 721 -2.57 27.45 18.47
N ILE A 722 -2.45 28.16 17.35
CA ILE A 722 -1.35 29.10 17.09
C ILE A 722 -1.38 30.23 18.13
N ARG A 723 -2.56 30.75 18.45
CA ARG A 723 -2.71 31.79 19.48
C ARG A 723 -2.33 31.28 20.87
N SER A 724 -2.65 30.04 21.22
CA SER A 724 -2.33 29.47 22.54
C SER A 724 -0.85 29.12 22.69
N SER A 725 -0.20 28.63 21.63
CA SER A 725 1.25 28.35 21.62
C SER A 725 2.08 29.63 21.52
N ALA A 726 1.53 30.68 20.89
CA ALA A 726 2.23 31.92 20.53
C ALA A 726 3.46 31.71 19.63
N GLU A 727 3.55 30.55 18.97
CA GLU A 727 4.65 30.19 18.09
C GLU A 727 4.53 30.89 16.73
N ARG A 728 5.65 31.42 16.22
CA ARG A 728 5.74 32.15 14.94
C ARG A 728 6.49 31.38 13.86
N SER A 729 7.31 30.42 14.25
CA SER A 729 7.99 29.49 13.36
C SER A 729 7.02 28.40 12.89
N LEU A 730 6.88 28.25 11.58
CA LEU A 730 6.10 27.18 10.97
C LEU A 730 6.64 25.81 11.41
N ILE A 731 7.96 25.65 11.40
CA ILE A 731 8.62 24.37 11.72
C ILE A 731 8.38 24.02 13.19
N ALA A 732 8.64 24.96 14.11
CA ALA A 732 8.45 24.72 15.54
C ALA A 732 6.98 24.42 15.88
N TYR A 733 6.02 25.11 15.23
CA TYR A 733 4.60 24.81 15.40
C TYR A 733 4.22 23.42 14.90
N LEU A 734 4.74 22.97 13.75
CA LEU A 734 4.48 21.62 13.23
C LEU A 734 5.05 20.54 14.16
N GLU A 735 6.23 20.78 14.74
CA GLU A 735 6.85 19.90 15.74
C GLU A 735 6.03 19.82 17.03
N GLU A 736 5.62 20.96 17.60
CA GLU A 736 4.84 21.01 18.84
C GLU A 736 3.42 20.43 18.67
N SER A 737 2.75 20.76 17.57
CA SER A 737 1.36 20.35 17.33
C SER A 737 1.21 18.92 16.78
N GLY A 738 2.29 18.36 16.20
CA GLY A 738 2.26 17.09 15.47
C GLY A 738 1.34 17.11 14.25
N ARG A 739 1.08 18.30 13.67
CA ARG A 739 0.27 18.46 12.45
C ARG A 739 1.08 18.18 11.20
N ASP A 740 0.39 17.77 10.13
CA ASP A 740 1.00 17.69 8.80
C ASP A 740 0.99 19.08 8.15
N ILE A 741 2.06 19.43 7.44
CA ILE A 741 2.15 20.71 6.74
C ILE A 741 0.98 20.91 5.76
N GLY A 742 0.48 19.84 5.14
CA GLY A 742 -0.66 19.88 4.23
C GLY A 742 -1.96 20.38 4.89
N ASP A 743 -2.14 20.18 6.19
CA ASP A 743 -3.31 20.68 6.92
C ASP A 743 -3.36 22.22 6.93
N LEU A 744 -2.19 22.87 7.03
CA LEU A 744 -2.04 24.33 7.07
C LEU A 744 -2.28 24.97 5.70
N TYR A 745 -1.95 24.28 4.62
CA TYR A 745 -2.04 24.80 3.24
C TYR A 745 -3.29 24.37 2.47
N ARG A 746 -4.23 23.67 3.11
CA ARG A 746 -5.52 23.28 2.52
C ARG A 746 -6.46 24.50 2.37
N ASN A 747 -7.39 24.48 1.40
CA ASN A 747 -8.46 25.47 1.24
C ASN A 747 -8.01 26.94 1.17
N ARG A 748 -6.94 27.23 0.41
CA ARG A 748 -6.39 28.60 0.19
C ARG A 748 -5.71 29.24 1.41
N ARG A 749 -5.42 28.46 2.44
CA ARG A 749 -4.71 28.92 3.64
C ARG A 749 -3.20 28.86 3.44
N TYR A 750 -2.48 29.65 4.23
CA TYR A 750 -1.03 29.72 4.28
C TYR A 750 -0.61 30.27 5.64
N TRP A 751 0.62 30.00 6.08
CA TRP A 751 1.08 30.23 7.46
C TRP A 751 0.94 31.70 7.87
N THR A 752 1.38 32.63 7.03
CA THR A 752 1.30 34.08 7.28
C THR A 752 -0.15 34.53 7.52
N SER A 753 -1.13 33.99 6.77
CA SER A 753 -2.55 34.30 7.00
C SER A 753 -3.07 33.79 8.34
N LEU A 754 -2.56 32.66 8.82
CA LEU A 754 -2.95 32.07 10.11
C LEU A 754 -2.34 32.86 11.26
N LEU A 755 -1.08 33.30 11.14
CA LEU A 755 -0.43 34.18 12.12
C LEU A 755 -1.16 35.53 12.27
N ARG A 756 -1.59 36.14 11.16
CA ARG A 756 -2.40 37.38 11.20
C ARG A 756 -3.74 37.15 11.90
N ARG A 757 -4.44 36.06 11.58
CA ARG A 757 -5.70 35.68 12.27
C ARG A 757 -5.51 35.38 13.75
N ALA A 758 -4.34 34.85 14.13
CA ALA A 758 -3.99 34.59 15.52
C ALA A 758 -3.59 35.86 16.28
N SER A 759 -3.49 37.01 15.61
CA SER A 759 -3.03 38.29 16.15
C SER A 759 -1.54 38.29 16.54
N LEU A 760 -0.73 37.45 15.89
CA LEU A 760 0.74 37.40 16.05
C LEU A 760 1.50 38.26 15.03
N LEU A 761 0.80 38.74 14.00
CA LEU A 761 1.26 39.70 12.99
C LEU A 761 0.24 40.85 12.85
N PRO A 762 0.61 42.00 12.26
CA PRO A 762 -0.30 43.12 12.00
C PRO A 762 -1.56 42.69 11.21
N GLU A 763 -2.69 43.40 11.36
CA GLU A 763 -3.98 42.94 10.85
C GLU A 763 -4.13 42.94 9.31
N SER A 764 -3.41 43.80 8.58
CA SER A 764 -3.52 43.89 7.11
C SER A 764 -2.25 43.43 6.39
N GLY A 765 -2.42 42.50 5.44
CA GLY A 765 -1.44 42.17 4.40
C GLY A 765 -1.77 42.90 3.09
N SER A 766 -0.85 42.88 2.12
CA SER A 766 -1.11 43.45 0.79
C SER A 766 -2.04 42.51 -0.03
N PRO A 767 -2.77 43.01 -1.05
CA PRO A 767 -3.51 42.13 -1.98
C PRO A 767 -2.60 41.12 -2.71
N LEU A 768 -1.34 41.50 -2.92
CA LEU A 768 -0.31 40.64 -3.52
C LEU A 768 0.09 39.51 -2.58
N GLU A 769 0.21 39.79 -1.27
CA GLU A 769 0.45 38.78 -0.23
C GLU A 769 -0.59 37.67 -0.30
N GLU A 770 -1.87 38.03 -0.39
CA GLU A 770 -2.94 37.04 -0.45
C GLU A 770 -2.90 36.18 -1.72
N ALA A 771 -2.64 36.80 -2.87
CA ALA A 771 -2.53 36.09 -4.14
C ALA A 771 -1.35 35.09 -4.14
N LEU A 772 -0.18 35.53 -3.67
CA LEU A 772 1.05 34.73 -3.62
C LEU A 772 1.01 33.66 -2.52
N GLY A 773 0.51 33.99 -1.33
CA GLY A 773 0.39 33.07 -0.20
C GLY A 773 -0.40 31.81 -0.56
N ARG A 774 -1.50 31.97 -1.31
CA ARG A 774 -2.32 30.84 -1.81
C ARG A 774 -1.55 29.88 -2.74
N ARG A 775 -0.44 30.33 -3.33
CA ARG A 775 0.42 29.56 -4.24
C ARG A 775 1.63 28.92 -3.55
N ILE A 776 1.96 29.29 -2.31
CA ILE A 776 3.08 28.67 -1.55
C ILE A 776 2.95 27.15 -1.49
N ARG A 777 1.71 26.62 -1.44
CA ARG A 777 1.44 25.18 -1.49
C ARG A 777 2.07 24.45 -2.68
N ALA A 778 2.33 25.15 -3.79
CA ALA A 778 2.99 24.61 -4.98
C ALA A 778 4.49 24.38 -4.77
N LEU A 779 5.04 24.70 -3.60
CA LEU A 779 6.43 24.45 -3.23
C LEU A 779 6.59 23.34 -2.18
N LEU A 780 5.48 22.79 -1.66
CA LEU A 780 5.52 21.76 -0.60
C LEU A 780 6.23 20.47 -1.03
N HIS A 781 6.31 20.20 -2.34
CA HIS A 781 7.01 19.04 -2.88
C HIS A 781 8.50 19.27 -3.14
N VAL A 782 9.01 20.48 -2.94
CA VAL A 782 10.41 20.81 -3.19
C VAL A 782 11.29 20.16 -2.13
N GLY A 783 11.89 19.04 -2.51
CA GLY A 783 12.73 18.23 -1.64
C GLY A 783 14.21 18.20 -2.01
N ASP A 784 14.56 18.61 -3.23
CA ASP A 784 15.95 18.61 -3.66
C ASP A 784 16.68 19.88 -3.21
N ARG A 785 17.81 19.67 -2.53
CA ARG A 785 18.60 20.74 -1.90
C ARG A 785 19.06 21.82 -2.90
N ARG A 786 19.46 21.42 -4.11
CA ARG A 786 19.95 22.36 -5.15
C ARG A 786 18.88 23.38 -5.54
N ARG A 787 17.65 22.93 -5.82
CA ARG A 787 16.53 23.82 -6.14
C ARG A 787 16.11 24.65 -4.93
N ALA A 788 16.04 24.04 -3.74
CA ALA A 788 15.67 24.75 -2.52
C ALA A 788 16.65 25.91 -2.21
N GLU A 789 17.96 25.66 -2.30
CA GLU A 789 18.99 26.69 -2.12
C GLU A 789 18.91 27.77 -3.21
N ALA A 790 18.67 27.39 -4.46
CA ALA A 790 18.48 28.34 -5.55
C ALA A 790 17.24 29.23 -5.34
N TYR A 791 16.11 28.64 -4.96
CA TYR A 791 14.88 29.38 -4.63
C TYR A 791 15.09 30.30 -3.43
N ALA A 792 15.71 29.81 -2.35
CA ALA A 792 16.02 30.64 -1.18
C ALA A 792 16.92 31.83 -1.54
N ARG A 793 17.90 31.64 -2.43
CA ARG A 793 18.77 32.72 -2.94
C ARG A 793 18.03 33.68 -3.86
N LEU A 794 17.11 33.22 -4.71
CA LEU A 794 16.24 34.09 -5.54
C LEU A 794 15.34 35.01 -4.70
N LEU A 795 14.99 34.58 -3.47
CA LEU A 795 14.24 35.37 -2.49
C LEU A 795 15.11 36.33 -1.66
N SER A 796 16.44 36.29 -1.81
CA SER A 796 17.35 37.19 -1.09
C SER A 796 17.50 38.54 -1.80
N ALA A 797 17.82 39.59 -1.03
CA ALA A 797 18.06 40.92 -1.57
C ALA A 797 19.29 40.95 -2.51
N ASP A 798 20.28 40.08 -2.25
CA ASP A 798 21.54 39.99 -3.00
C ASP A 798 21.43 39.12 -4.27
N CYS A 799 20.22 38.90 -4.78
CA CYS A 799 19.99 38.09 -5.98
C CYS A 799 20.59 38.78 -7.22
N PRO A 800 21.44 38.11 -8.02
CA PRO A 800 21.90 38.64 -9.30
C PRO A 800 20.73 38.83 -10.27
N ARG A 801 20.87 39.76 -11.24
CA ARG A 801 19.87 39.95 -12.30
C ARG A 801 19.76 38.68 -13.14
N TYR A 802 18.57 38.39 -13.65
CA TYR A 802 18.30 37.21 -14.45
C TYR A 802 19.30 37.05 -15.62
N ALA A 803 19.60 38.14 -16.33
CA ALA A 803 20.53 38.12 -17.46
C ALA A 803 21.98 37.76 -17.07
N ASP A 804 22.39 38.06 -15.82
CA ASP A 804 23.74 37.82 -15.31
C ASP A 804 23.90 36.41 -14.69
N CYS A 805 22.81 35.65 -14.63
CA CYS A 805 22.78 34.30 -14.04
C CYS A 805 23.26 33.23 -15.03
N SER A 806 23.83 32.14 -14.51
CA SER A 806 24.11 30.95 -15.33
C SER A 806 22.82 30.38 -15.96
N PRO A 807 22.88 29.67 -17.10
CA PRO A 807 21.69 29.09 -17.74
C PRO A 807 20.85 28.21 -16.80
N SER A 808 21.50 27.43 -15.93
CA SER A 808 20.82 26.59 -14.94
C SER A 808 20.10 27.42 -13.86
N TYR A 809 20.68 28.55 -13.44
CA TYR A 809 20.07 29.44 -12.45
C TYR A 809 18.93 30.29 -13.05
N GLN A 810 19.06 30.68 -14.33
CA GLN A 810 17.94 31.25 -15.08
C GLN A 810 16.76 30.27 -15.17
N ALA A 811 17.04 28.98 -15.39
CA ALA A 811 16.00 27.95 -15.39
C ALA A 811 15.31 27.83 -14.03
N PHE A 812 16.04 27.82 -12.90
CA PHE A 812 15.44 27.90 -11.56
C PHE A 812 14.59 29.16 -11.36
N ALA A 813 15.03 30.32 -11.85
CA ALA A 813 14.24 31.56 -11.78
C ALA A 813 12.90 31.43 -12.53
N ARG A 814 12.91 30.82 -13.73
CA ARG A 814 11.69 30.52 -14.50
C ARG A 814 10.77 29.55 -13.76
N MET A 815 11.33 28.49 -13.18
CA MET A 815 10.55 27.49 -12.41
C MET A 815 9.86 28.12 -11.20
N LEU A 816 10.59 28.92 -10.41
CA LEU A 816 10.02 29.63 -9.26
C LEU A 816 8.93 30.61 -9.72
N PHE A 817 9.20 31.37 -10.78
CA PHE A 817 8.24 32.31 -11.36
C PHE A 817 6.92 31.62 -11.76
N PHE A 818 6.97 30.57 -12.58
CA PHE A 818 5.76 29.87 -13.04
C PHE A 818 5.06 29.07 -11.93
N SER A 819 5.73 28.80 -10.81
CA SER A 819 5.10 28.28 -9.60
C SER A 819 4.12 29.28 -8.98
N PHE A 820 4.37 30.59 -9.11
CA PHE A 820 3.45 31.63 -8.64
C PHE A 820 2.51 32.15 -9.74
N TRP A 821 3.03 32.35 -10.96
CA TRP A 821 2.30 32.96 -12.09
C TRP A 821 2.22 32.02 -13.30
N ARG A 822 1.29 31.06 -13.26
CA ARG A 822 1.12 30.03 -14.32
C ARG A 822 0.80 30.56 -15.71
N ASP A 823 0.14 31.69 -15.72
CA ASP A 823 -0.33 32.47 -16.85
C ASP A 823 0.65 33.59 -17.24
N GLY A 824 1.84 33.63 -16.61
CA GLY A 824 2.86 34.64 -16.88
C GLY A 824 2.60 35.99 -16.19
N GLY A 825 1.41 36.23 -15.64
CA GLY A 825 1.06 37.49 -15.00
C GLY A 825 1.23 38.70 -15.94
N ASP A 826 1.22 39.90 -15.36
CA ASP A 826 1.43 41.17 -16.09
C ASP A 826 2.84 41.70 -15.80
N PHE A 827 3.84 41.01 -16.36
CA PHE A 827 5.26 41.30 -16.16
C PHE A 827 6.00 41.39 -17.48
N SER A 828 6.88 42.37 -17.58
CA SER A 828 7.77 42.56 -18.73
C SER A 828 9.03 41.70 -18.66
N SER A 829 9.41 41.25 -17.45
CA SER A 829 10.61 40.45 -17.20
C SER A 829 10.50 39.60 -15.93
N TYR A 830 11.34 38.57 -15.81
CA TYR A 830 11.44 37.76 -14.59
C TYR A 830 11.97 38.55 -13.39
N ASP A 831 12.90 39.48 -13.60
CA ASP A 831 13.46 40.33 -12.55
C ASP A 831 12.38 41.19 -11.90
N GLU A 832 11.49 41.79 -12.72
CA GLU A 832 10.36 42.57 -12.23
C GLU A 832 9.47 41.77 -11.28
N ALA A 833 9.11 40.54 -11.67
CA ALA A 833 8.28 39.67 -10.87
C ALA A 833 8.95 39.24 -9.56
N LEU A 834 10.24 38.87 -9.62
CA LEU A 834 11.00 38.48 -8.44
C LEU A 834 11.22 39.65 -7.47
N VAL A 835 11.36 40.89 -7.96
CA VAL A 835 11.38 42.09 -7.11
C VAL A 835 10.05 42.25 -6.37
N ARG A 836 8.91 42.08 -7.04
CA ARG A 836 7.60 42.15 -6.38
C ARG A 836 7.41 41.05 -5.33
N LEU A 837 7.87 39.83 -5.60
CA LEU A 837 7.86 38.73 -4.61
C LEU A 837 8.70 39.06 -3.38
N ARG A 838 9.92 39.59 -3.57
CA ARG A 838 10.81 39.99 -2.47
C ARG A 838 10.28 41.13 -1.62
N GLY A 839 9.39 41.97 -2.17
CA GLY A 839 8.69 43.01 -1.42
C GLY A 839 7.84 42.44 -0.27
N GLU A 840 7.36 41.20 -0.40
CA GLU A 840 6.57 40.50 0.62
C GLU A 840 7.49 39.71 1.58
N SER A 841 8.21 40.44 2.43
CA SER A 841 9.24 39.87 3.32
C SER A 841 8.74 38.73 4.22
N THR A 842 7.53 38.84 4.77
CA THR A 842 6.92 37.80 5.63
C THR A 842 6.64 36.52 4.85
N LEU A 843 6.15 36.62 3.60
CA LEU A 843 5.96 35.45 2.75
C LEU A 843 7.27 34.83 2.30
N CYS A 844 8.29 35.64 2.01
CA CYS A 844 9.61 35.13 1.69
C CYS A 844 10.16 34.26 2.82
N GLU A 845 9.92 34.65 4.07
CA GLU A 845 10.32 33.88 5.24
C GLU A 845 9.52 32.58 5.40
N GLU A 846 8.21 32.64 5.18
CA GLU A 846 7.37 31.44 5.11
C GLU A 846 7.85 30.47 4.02
N ILE A 847 8.17 30.97 2.82
CA ILE A 847 8.67 30.14 1.72
C ILE A 847 10.00 29.48 2.09
N ARG A 848 10.94 30.19 2.74
CA ARG A 848 12.20 29.59 3.21
C ARG A 848 11.96 28.46 4.20
N GLN A 849 11.03 28.63 5.14
CA GLN A 849 10.67 27.58 6.09
C GLN A 849 10.02 26.37 5.40
N VAL A 850 9.15 26.60 4.41
CA VAL A 850 8.56 25.54 3.58
C VAL A 850 9.63 24.76 2.81
N LEU A 851 10.59 25.45 2.19
CA LEU A 851 11.68 24.82 1.45
C LEU A 851 12.61 24.03 2.38
N ALA A 852 12.94 24.58 3.55
CA ALA A 852 13.74 23.88 4.55
C ALA A 852 13.03 22.60 5.04
N TYR A 853 11.74 22.69 5.35
CA TYR A 853 10.91 21.56 5.75
C TYR A 853 10.83 20.48 4.66
N GLY A 854 10.69 20.88 3.39
CA GLY A 854 10.65 19.96 2.25
C GLY A 854 11.96 19.19 2.05
N VAL A 855 13.11 19.86 2.16
CA VAL A 855 14.44 19.23 2.08
C VAL A 855 14.65 18.23 3.20
N ASP A 856 14.30 18.60 4.44
CA ASP A 856 14.50 17.77 5.63
C ASP A 856 13.71 16.45 5.58
N ARG A 857 12.52 16.46 4.95
CA ARG A 857 11.65 15.27 4.84
C ARG A 857 11.81 14.46 3.56
N THR A 858 12.82 14.76 2.75
CA THR A 858 13.02 14.08 1.47
C THR A 858 13.58 12.67 1.64
N ARG A 859 12.86 11.69 1.08
CA ARG A 859 13.17 10.25 1.22
C ARG A 859 14.14 9.71 0.17
N HIS A 860 14.38 10.43 -0.92
CA HIS A 860 15.24 9.97 -2.02
C HIS A 860 16.35 10.97 -2.33
N VAL A 861 17.54 10.44 -2.63
CA VAL A 861 18.66 11.27 -3.07
C VAL A 861 18.42 11.73 -4.50
N ALA A 862 18.26 13.04 -4.67
CA ALA A 862 18.16 13.69 -5.97
C ALA A 862 19.51 13.61 -6.71
N ARG A 863 19.54 13.01 -7.91
CA ARG A 863 20.76 12.88 -8.74
C ARG A 863 20.72 13.82 -9.93
N ARG A 864 21.84 14.44 -10.28
CA ARG A 864 21.93 15.33 -11.45
C ARG A 864 21.86 14.54 -12.75
N LEU A 865 21.28 15.16 -13.77
CA LEU A 865 21.38 14.67 -15.14
C LEU A 865 22.83 14.75 -15.66
N GLY A 866 23.13 13.91 -16.65
CA GLY A 866 24.46 13.86 -17.26
C GLY A 866 24.87 15.17 -17.96
N PRO A 867 26.14 15.30 -18.37
CA PRO A 867 26.72 16.55 -18.86
C PRO A 867 25.98 17.18 -20.06
N SER A 868 25.34 16.36 -20.91
CA SER A 868 24.58 16.84 -22.08
C SER A 868 23.33 17.64 -21.72
N LEU A 869 22.85 17.54 -20.47
CA LEU A 869 21.65 18.19 -19.97
C LEU A 869 21.91 19.09 -18.75
N ASP A 870 23.15 19.55 -18.54
CA ASP A 870 23.51 20.34 -17.34
C ASP A 870 22.71 21.67 -17.23
N ALA A 871 22.27 22.22 -18.36
CA ALA A 871 21.41 23.41 -18.40
C ALA A 871 19.96 23.15 -17.99
N VAL A 872 19.50 21.90 -17.96
CA VAL A 872 18.17 21.48 -17.51
C VAL A 872 18.26 21.14 -16.01
N PRO A 873 17.75 21.99 -15.11
CA PRO A 873 17.99 21.90 -13.66
C PRO A 873 17.12 20.85 -12.97
N LEU A 874 16.88 19.71 -13.62
CA LEU A 874 16.11 18.60 -13.08
C LEU A 874 17.03 17.55 -12.45
N SER A 875 16.53 16.90 -11.42
CA SER A 875 17.24 15.84 -10.70
C SER A 875 16.38 14.59 -10.63
N VAL A 876 16.98 13.45 -10.98
CA VAL A 876 16.35 12.13 -10.91
C VAL A 876 15.92 11.86 -9.47
N ASN A 877 14.74 11.27 -9.31
CA ASN A 877 14.01 11.00 -8.06
C ASN A 877 13.47 12.23 -7.32
N ALA A 878 13.65 13.45 -7.84
CA ALA A 878 13.01 14.63 -7.29
C ALA A 878 11.58 14.81 -7.83
N ARG A 879 10.77 15.56 -7.06
CA ARG A 879 9.37 15.85 -7.39
C ARG A 879 9.23 17.22 -8.04
N TYR A 880 8.39 17.33 -9.05
CA TYR A 880 8.17 18.56 -9.81
C TYR A 880 6.69 18.75 -10.11
N SER A 881 6.23 19.99 -10.08
CA SER A 881 4.95 20.30 -10.71
C SER A 881 5.12 20.33 -12.24
N ALA A 882 4.01 20.20 -12.99
CA ALA A 882 4.07 20.29 -14.45
C ALA A 882 4.66 21.64 -14.90
N GLU A 883 4.29 22.73 -14.23
CA GLU A 883 4.78 24.08 -14.55
C GLU A 883 6.30 24.20 -14.41
N GLU A 884 6.86 23.61 -13.36
CA GLU A 884 8.30 23.60 -13.13
C GLU A 884 9.03 22.79 -14.22
N VAL A 885 8.52 21.63 -14.60
CA VAL A 885 9.13 20.82 -15.67
C VAL A 885 9.14 21.59 -16.99
N LEU A 886 8.01 22.19 -17.37
CA LEU A 886 7.89 22.97 -18.60
C LEU A 886 8.85 24.17 -18.63
N ALA A 887 9.04 24.84 -17.50
CA ALA A 887 9.99 25.94 -17.35
C ALA A 887 11.45 25.44 -17.40
N ALA A 888 11.74 24.30 -16.77
CA ALA A 888 13.06 23.70 -16.70
C ALA A 888 13.58 23.26 -18.07
N ILE A 889 12.73 22.63 -18.89
CA ILE A 889 13.10 22.21 -20.25
C ILE A 889 13.04 23.35 -21.27
N GLY A 890 12.66 24.57 -20.87
CA GLY A 890 12.55 25.72 -21.76
C GLY A 890 11.35 25.67 -22.72
N TRP A 891 10.32 24.89 -22.40
CA TRP A 891 9.05 24.89 -23.13
C TRP A 891 8.22 26.14 -22.79
N ALA A 892 8.21 26.53 -21.51
CA ALA A 892 7.51 27.71 -21.01
C ALA A 892 8.44 28.92 -20.87
N SER A 893 8.03 30.07 -21.41
CA SER A 893 8.75 31.34 -21.27
C SER A 893 7.81 32.56 -21.29
N LEU A 894 8.24 33.68 -20.69
CA LEU A 894 7.56 34.96 -20.83
C LEU A 894 7.54 35.39 -22.30
N GLY A 895 6.40 35.85 -22.80
CA GLY A 895 6.19 36.19 -24.21
C GLY A 895 6.10 34.99 -25.17
N GLY A 896 6.10 33.75 -24.66
CA GLY A 896 6.01 32.52 -25.44
C GLY A 896 4.85 31.63 -24.99
N LEU A 897 5.07 30.31 -25.02
CA LEU A 897 4.11 29.35 -24.47
C LEU A 897 4.06 29.46 -22.94
N LEU A 898 2.85 29.33 -22.40
CA LEU A 898 2.59 29.44 -20.96
C LEU A 898 2.15 28.08 -20.40
N PRO A 899 2.56 27.70 -19.18
CA PRO A 899 2.12 26.45 -18.55
C PRO A 899 0.59 26.29 -18.47
N SER A 900 -0.16 27.38 -18.36
CA SER A 900 -1.63 27.37 -18.40
C SER A 900 -2.23 26.86 -19.72
N THR A 901 -1.46 26.89 -20.81
CA THR A 901 -1.90 26.48 -22.15
C THR A 901 -1.65 25.00 -22.47
N MET A 902 -0.88 24.29 -21.64
CA MET A 902 -0.60 22.88 -21.85
C MET A 902 -1.87 22.04 -21.64
N ARG A 903 -2.25 21.25 -22.65
CA ARG A 903 -3.43 20.37 -22.63
C ARG A 903 -3.11 18.89 -22.79
N GLU A 904 -1.91 18.56 -23.28
CA GLU A 904 -1.50 17.18 -23.58
C GLU A 904 -0.55 16.64 -22.50
N GLY A 905 -0.47 15.32 -22.33
CA GLY A 905 0.45 14.66 -21.39
C GLY A 905 1.90 14.59 -21.85
N VAL A 906 2.27 15.27 -22.95
CA VAL A 906 3.64 15.30 -23.47
C VAL A 906 4.01 16.72 -23.88
N ALA A 907 5.26 17.12 -23.64
CA ALA A 907 5.80 18.41 -24.08
C ALA A 907 7.16 18.25 -24.76
N TRP A 908 7.26 18.72 -26.01
CA TRP A 908 8.50 18.80 -26.78
C TRP A 908 9.11 20.19 -26.70
N SER A 909 10.35 20.31 -26.23
CA SER A 909 11.12 21.55 -26.25
C SER A 909 12.21 21.52 -27.33
N PRO A 910 12.14 22.35 -28.38
CA PRO A 910 13.20 22.44 -29.37
C PRO A 910 14.48 23.08 -28.81
N VAL A 911 14.39 23.86 -27.73
CA VAL A 911 15.52 24.58 -27.11
C VAL A 911 16.49 23.60 -26.44
N THR A 912 15.94 22.63 -25.72
CA THR A 912 16.73 21.63 -24.97
C THR A 912 16.70 20.24 -25.63
N LYS A 913 15.99 20.11 -26.75
CA LYS A 913 15.71 18.83 -27.44
C LYS A 913 15.16 17.75 -26.50
N CYS A 914 14.32 18.14 -25.55
CA CYS A 914 13.73 17.23 -24.57
C CYS A 914 12.24 16.97 -24.86
N ASP A 915 11.83 15.70 -24.85
CA ASP A 915 10.44 15.26 -24.77
C ASP A 915 10.12 14.89 -23.31
N ALA A 916 9.28 15.67 -22.63
CA ALA A 916 8.79 15.35 -21.29
C ALA A 916 7.49 14.54 -21.37
N LEU A 917 7.51 13.32 -20.83
CA LEU A 917 6.36 12.41 -20.76
C LEU A 917 5.74 12.47 -19.36
N PHE A 918 4.53 12.99 -19.25
CA PHE A 918 3.78 13.09 -17.99
C PHE A 918 2.78 11.95 -17.86
N VAL A 919 3.10 10.97 -17.00
CA VAL A 919 2.31 9.78 -16.77
C VAL A 919 1.56 9.90 -15.43
N THR A 920 0.25 9.65 -15.47
CA THR A 920 -0.56 9.46 -14.26
C THR A 920 -0.91 7.98 -14.22
N LEU A 921 -0.34 7.25 -13.26
CA LEU A 921 -0.43 5.79 -13.16
C LEU A 921 -1.88 5.36 -12.86
N HIS A 922 -2.50 6.00 -11.86
CA HIS A 922 -3.87 5.73 -11.43
C HIS A 922 -4.79 6.85 -11.94
N LYS A 923 -5.65 6.52 -12.90
CA LYS A 923 -6.68 7.42 -13.43
C LYS A 923 -7.97 7.15 -12.63
N ASN A 924 -8.38 8.15 -11.84
CA ASN A 924 -9.44 8.15 -10.80
C ASN A 924 -10.58 7.08 -10.88
N GLU A 925 -10.90 6.51 -9.71
CA GLU A 925 -11.79 5.37 -9.41
C GLU A 925 -13.30 5.56 -9.71
N ALA A 926 -13.79 6.76 -10.01
CA ALA A 926 -15.24 7.01 -9.95
C ALA A 926 -16.04 6.54 -11.18
N GLU A 927 -15.46 6.51 -12.40
CA GLU A 927 -16.28 6.40 -13.62
C GLU A 927 -15.63 5.72 -14.86
N PHE A 928 -14.50 4.99 -14.74
CA PHE A 928 -13.81 4.47 -15.93
C PHE A 928 -13.60 2.94 -15.98
N SER A 929 -13.70 2.42 -17.21
CA SER A 929 -13.64 1.02 -17.60
C SER A 929 -12.31 0.34 -17.23
N PRO A 930 -12.29 -0.94 -16.80
CA PRO A 930 -11.09 -1.76 -16.58
C PRO A 930 -10.10 -1.72 -17.75
N GLN A 931 -10.57 -1.50 -18.97
CA GLN A 931 -9.75 -1.39 -20.19
C GLN A 931 -8.80 -0.18 -20.20
N THR A 932 -8.96 0.78 -19.29
CA THR A 932 -8.14 2.00 -19.21
C THR A 932 -7.16 2.04 -18.04
N MET A 933 -7.23 1.09 -17.12
CA MET A 933 -6.46 1.09 -15.86
C MET A 933 -4.97 0.69 -16.03
N TYR A 934 -4.56 0.10 -17.16
CA TYR A 934 -3.23 -0.52 -17.29
C TYR A 934 -2.45 -0.14 -18.56
N ARG A 935 -2.56 1.11 -19.02
CA ARG A 935 -1.87 1.57 -20.24
C ARG A 935 -0.41 1.99 -20.02
N ASP A 936 -0.06 2.46 -18.84
CA ASP A 936 1.27 2.98 -18.53
C ASP A 936 1.75 2.33 -17.23
N TYR A 937 2.83 1.56 -17.27
CA TYR A 937 3.32 0.79 -16.10
C TYR A 937 4.80 0.41 -16.21
N ALA A 938 5.44 0.16 -15.07
CA ALA A 938 6.79 -0.38 -15.01
C ALA A 938 6.80 -1.90 -15.21
N LEU A 939 7.60 -2.38 -16.16
CA LEU A 939 7.84 -3.81 -16.42
C LEU A 939 8.93 -4.37 -15.51
N THR A 940 9.97 -3.57 -15.28
CA THR A 940 11.10 -3.85 -14.36
C THR A 940 11.60 -2.51 -13.82
N PRO A 941 12.53 -2.46 -12.83
CA PRO A 941 13.12 -1.20 -12.37
C PRO A 941 13.77 -0.34 -13.47
N ARG A 942 14.07 -0.91 -14.65
CA ARG A 942 14.64 -0.20 -15.81
C ARG A 942 13.72 -0.14 -17.03
N LEU A 943 12.61 -0.86 -17.07
CA LEU A 943 11.75 -0.93 -18.25
C LEU A 943 10.37 -0.36 -17.93
N PHE A 944 9.92 0.58 -18.74
CA PHE A 944 8.63 1.26 -18.58
C PHE A 944 7.81 1.17 -19.86
N HIS A 945 6.59 0.67 -19.74
CA HIS A 945 5.61 0.64 -20.82
C HIS A 945 4.81 1.95 -20.82
N TRP A 946 4.72 2.60 -21.98
CA TRP A 946 4.03 3.88 -22.15
C TRP A 946 3.20 3.90 -23.44
N GLU A 947 1.98 4.41 -23.37
CA GLU A 947 1.11 4.58 -24.53
C GLU A 947 1.07 6.04 -25.00
N SER A 948 1.31 6.23 -26.30
CA SER A 948 1.23 7.56 -26.93
C SER A 948 -0.21 8.06 -27.10
N GLN A 949 -0.39 9.32 -27.51
CA GLN A 949 -1.71 9.86 -27.83
C GLN A 949 -2.37 9.06 -28.96
N ASN A 950 -3.69 8.88 -28.92
CA ASN A 950 -4.48 8.08 -29.89
C ASN A 950 -4.20 8.38 -31.38
N ARG A 951 -3.72 9.58 -31.71
CA ARG A 951 -3.42 10.02 -33.09
C ARG A 951 -1.97 9.81 -33.51
N THR A 952 -1.07 9.54 -32.57
CA THR A 952 0.36 9.40 -32.81
C THR A 952 0.63 8.06 -33.47
N SER A 953 1.11 8.11 -34.72
CA SER A 953 1.53 6.94 -35.48
C SER A 953 3.02 6.75 -35.56
N SER A 954 3.45 5.51 -35.73
CA SER A 954 4.85 5.11 -35.93
C SER A 954 5.49 5.86 -37.10
N HIS A 955 4.70 6.20 -38.12
CA HIS A 955 5.14 7.00 -39.27
C HIS A 955 4.96 8.52 -39.12
N SER A 956 4.38 9.01 -38.00
CA SER A 956 4.22 10.44 -37.77
C SER A 956 5.56 11.08 -37.38
N ALA A 957 5.71 12.40 -37.56
CA ALA A 957 6.92 13.12 -37.17
C ALA A 957 7.28 12.91 -35.68
N THR A 958 6.27 12.87 -34.80
CA THR A 958 6.44 12.59 -33.37
C THR A 958 6.85 11.13 -33.12
N GLY A 959 6.17 10.16 -33.76
CA GLY A 959 6.50 8.74 -33.61
C GLY A 959 7.91 8.40 -34.12
N LEU A 960 8.35 9.03 -35.22
CA LEU A 960 9.71 8.91 -35.73
C LEU A 960 10.74 9.56 -34.80
N ARG A 961 10.40 10.70 -34.17
CA ARG A 961 11.27 11.33 -33.15
C ARG A 961 11.48 10.40 -31.96
N TYR A 962 10.45 9.72 -31.47
CA TYR A 962 10.59 8.74 -30.39
C TYR A 962 11.47 7.56 -30.79
N GLN A 963 11.23 6.96 -31.97
CA GLN A 963 12.00 5.80 -32.44
C GLN A 963 13.48 6.14 -32.69
N LYS A 964 13.76 7.33 -33.22
CA LYS A 964 15.11 7.74 -33.66
C LYS A 964 15.76 8.75 -32.71
N HIS A 965 15.29 8.85 -31.47
CA HIS A 965 15.67 9.93 -30.56
C HIS A 965 17.19 10.01 -30.30
N GLU A 966 17.86 8.86 -30.12
CA GLU A 966 19.32 8.82 -29.91
C GLU A 966 20.07 9.38 -31.13
N THR A 967 19.72 8.93 -32.34
CA THR A 967 20.35 9.41 -33.58
C THR A 967 20.00 10.87 -33.91
N GLY A 968 18.81 11.33 -33.49
CA GLY A 968 18.37 12.72 -33.64
C GLY A 968 18.91 13.67 -32.55
N GLY A 969 19.57 13.13 -31.53
CA GLY A 969 20.09 13.88 -30.39
C GLY A 969 18.99 14.50 -29.51
N SER A 970 17.82 13.85 -29.42
CA SER A 970 16.75 14.22 -28.50
C SER A 970 16.68 13.32 -27.28
N HIS A 971 16.26 13.87 -26.15
CA HIS A 971 16.22 13.21 -24.86
C HIS A 971 14.78 13.00 -24.39
N VAL A 972 14.44 11.78 -24.00
CA VAL A 972 13.10 11.45 -23.46
C VAL A 972 13.19 11.46 -21.94
N LEU A 973 12.34 12.26 -21.29
CA LEU A 973 12.31 12.45 -19.84
C LEU A 973 11.00 11.89 -19.28
N LEU A 974 11.09 10.90 -18.39
CA LEU A 974 9.90 10.23 -17.82
C LEU A 974 9.51 10.81 -16.47
N PHE A 975 8.26 11.26 -16.35
CA PHE A 975 7.68 11.79 -15.13
C PHE A 975 6.43 10.99 -14.77
N THR A 976 6.35 10.40 -13.58
CA THR A 976 5.14 9.70 -13.13
C THR A 976 4.56 10.36 -11.89
N ARG A 977 3.24 10.28 -11.73
CA ARG A 977 2.54 10.52 -10.47
C ARG A 977 1.51 9.42 -10.28
N GLU A 978 1.16 9.15 -9.03
CA GLU A 978 0.13 8.15 -8.75
C GLU A 978 -1.23 8.65 -9.24
N ARG A 979 -1.69 9.81 -8.77
CA ARG A 979 -3.04 10.32 -9.02
C ARG A 979 -2.99 11.71 -9.63
N LYS A 980 -4.11 12.16 -10.19
CA LYS A 980 -4.21 13.54 -10.69
C LYS A 980 -4.13 14.56 -9.56
N GLU A 981 -4.78 14.23 -8.45
CA GLU A 981 -4.86 15.05 -7.25
C GLU A 981 -4.54 14.21 -6.01
N ASN A 982 -3.90 14.82 -5.03
CA ASN A 982 -3.66 14.26 -3.72
C ASN A 982 -4.92 14.34 -2.84
N ASP A 983 -4.87 13.72 -1.65
CA ASP A 983 -5.97 13.66 -0.67
C ASP A 983 -6.50 15.04 -0.20
N ASN A 984 -5.79 16.13 -0.52
CA ASN A 984 -6.18 17.50 -0.20
C ASN A 984 -6.89 18.21 -1.37
N GLY A 985 -7.17 17.52 -2.48
CA GLY A 985 -7.78 18.08 -3.69
C GLY A 985 -6.81 19.01 -4.44
N HIS A 986 -5.51 18.71 -4.40
CA HIS A 986 -4.48 19.49 -5.08
C HIS A 986 -3.71 18.62 -6.08
N PRO A 987 -3.24 19.18 -7.21
CA PRO A 987 -2.47 18.40 -8.18
C PRO A 987 -1.29 17.71 -7.52
N GLU A 988 -1.18 16.39 -7.72
CA GLU A 988 -0.04 15.63 -7.21
C GLU A 988 1.21 15.94 -8.06
N PRO A 989 2.38 16.19 -7.44
CA PRO A 989 3.62 16.43 -8.16
C PRO A 989 4.09 15.15 -8.86
N PHE A 990 4.81 15.32 -9.96
CA PHE A 990 5.43 14.21 -10.67
C PHE A 990 6.81 13.89 -10.11
N VAL A 991 7.13 12.61 -9.95
CA VAL A 991 8.47 12.12 -9.72
C VAL A 991 9.18 11.97 -11.05
N PHE A 992 10.41 12.50 -11.14
CA PHE A 992 11.24 12.39 -12.34
C PHE A 992 12.14 11.14 -12.28
N HIS A 993 12.00 10.22 -13.24
CA HIS A 993 12.77 8.95 -13.29
C HIS A 993 14.04 9.01 -14.14
N GLY A 994 14.38 10.19 -14.67
CA GLY A 994 15.55 10.37 -15.52
C GLY A 994 15.25 10.19 -17.01
N THR A 995 16.31 9.97 -17.78
CA THR A 995 16.26 9.81 -19.22
C THR A 995 15.91 8.37 -19.62
N ALA A 996 15.21 8.24 -20.74
CA ALA A 996 14.74 6.97 -21.26
C ALA A 996 15.18 6.75 -22.71
N ARG A 997 15.35 5.48 -23.08
CA ARG A 997 15.76 5.03 -24.42
C ARG A 997 14.75 4.12 -25.07
N TYR A 998 14.53 4.31 -26.36
CA TYR A 998 13.59 3.50 -27.13
C TYR A 998 14.05 2.03 -27.21
N VAL A 999 13.13 1.08 -26.98
CA VAL A 999 13.41 -0.37 -27.12
C VAL A 999 12.59 -0.96 -28.26
N GLU A 1000 11.27 -0.97 -28.11
CA GLU A 1000 10.33 -1.50 -29.10
C GLU A 1000 8.98 -0.80 -28.99
N HIS A 1001 8.10 -1.00 -29.97
CA HIS A 1001 6.71 -0.56 -29.89
C HIS A 1001 5.76 -1.58 -30.52
N ARG A 1002 4.49 -1.54 -30.10
CA ARG A 1002 3.37 -2.27 -30.69
C ARG A 1002 2.22 -1.32 -30.98
N GLY A 1003 1.45 -1.60 -32.02
CA GLY A 1003 0.35 -0.72 -32.45
C GLY A 1003 0.82 0.58 -33.12
N ASP A 1004 -0.12 1.26 -33.80
CA ASP A 1004 0.15 2.47 -34.57
C ASP A 1004 -0.74 3.65 -34.20
N ARG A 1005 -1.92 3.47 -33.60
CA ARG A 1005 -2.82 4.58 -33.22
C ARG A 1005 -3.65 4.18 -32.00
N PRO A 1006 -3.08 4.23 -30.79
CA PRO A 1006 -1.75 4.75 -30.43
C PRO A 1006 -0.60 3.75 -30.58
N MET A 1007 0.65 4.26 -30.54
CA MET A 1007 1.85 3.44 -30.31
C MET A 1007 1.98 3.11 -28.82
N ALA A 1008 2.16 1.84 -28.49
CA ALA A 1008 2.51 1.35 -27.15
C ALA A 1008 4.02 1.05 -27.13
N ILE A 1009 4.81 1.90 -26.48
CA ILE A 1009 6.27 1.92 -26.52
C ILE A 1009 6.85 1.37 -25.21
N THR A 1010 7.87 0.52 -25.33
CA THR A 1010 8.71 0.12 -24.19
C THR A 1010 9.95 1.01 -24.15
N TRP A 1011 10.12 1.72 -23.04
CA TRP A 1011 11.26 2.58 -22.75
C TRP A 1011 12.21 1.90 -21.76
N ARG A 1012 13.53 2.03 -21.98
CA ARG A 1012 14.57 1.66 -21.01
C ARG A 1012 15.12 2.88 -20.32
N LEU A 1013 14.97 2.97 -19.00
CA LEU A 1013 15.53 4.03 -18.17
C LEU A 1013 17.05 3.87 -18.01
N ASP A 1014 17.76 4.99 -18.06
CA ASP A 1014 19.21 5.02 -17.81
C ASP A 1014 19.53 4.75 -16.32
N GLU A 1015 18.67 5.18 -15.42
CA GLU A 1015 18.74 4.94 -13.97
C GLU A 1015 17.66 3.95 -13.54
N GLU A 1016 17.93 3.15 -12.52
CA GLU A 1016 16.92 2.28 -11.91
C GLU A 1016 15.93 3.09 -11.08
N MET A 1017 14.65 2.78 -11.22
CA MET A 1017 13.63 3.27 -10.30
C MET A 1017 13.91 2.75 -8.88
N PRO A 1018 13.91 3.62 -7.85
CA PRO A 1018 13.86 3.20 -6.46
C PRO A 1018 12.75 2.18 -6.20
N ALA A 1019 13.00 1.21 -5.32
CA ALA A 1019 12.11 0.07 -5.12
C ALA A 1019 10.67 0.47 -4.76
N ASP A 1020 10.48 1.48 -3.90
CA ASP A 1020 9.15 1.97 -3.54
C ASP A 1020 8.43 2.66 -4.71
N LEU A 1021 9.16 3.34 -5.59
CA LEU A 1021 8.62 3.97 -6.80
C LEU A 1021 8.30 2.93 -7.88
N PHE A 1022 9.12 1.88 -8.00
CA PHE A 1022 8.84 0.74 -8.87
C PHE A 1022 7.59 0.00 -8.41
N ARG A 1023 7.46 -0.31 -7.11
CA ARG A 1023 6.27 -0.96 -6.54
C ARG A 1023 4.98 -0.19 -6.83
N ARG A 1024 5.02 1.14 -6.82
CA ARG A 1024 3.86 2.00 -7.18
C ARG A 1024 3.57 2.06 -8.67
N ALA A 1025 4.58 1.82 -9.52
CA ALA A 1025 4.45 1.91 -10.96
C ALA A 1025 4.21 0.55 -11.65
N ALA A 1026 4.43 -0.56 -10.95
CA ALA A 1026 4.23 -1.91 -11.45
C ALA A 1026 2.76 -2.36 -11.31
N ILE A 1027 2.28 -3.18 -12.25
CA ILE A 1027 0.91 -3.75 -12.22
C ILE A 1027 0.77 -4.79 -11.11
N ALA A 1028 1.81 -5.58 -10.88
CA ALA A 1028 1.88 -6.60 -9.84
C ALA A 1028 3.18 -6.40 -9.06
N GLY A 1029 3.08 -5.82 -7.86
CA GLY A 1029 4.22 -5.44 -7.03
C GLY A 1029 3.91 -5.40 -5.56
#